data_AF-A0A554VBK1-F1
#
_entry.id   AF-A0A554VBK1-F1
#
_cell.length_a   1.000
_cell.length_b   1.000
_cell.length_c   1.000
_cell.angle_alpha   90.00
_cell.angle_beta   90.00
_cell.angle_gamma   90.00
#
_symmetry.space_group_name_H-M   'P 1'
#
loop_
_entity.id
_entity.type
_entity.pdbx_description
1 polymer ?
#
loop_
_entity_poly.entity_id
_entity_poly.type
_entity_poly.pdbx_seq_one_letter_code
_entity_poly.pdbx_strand_id
1 'polypeptide(L)'
;MKPQEIVLLDLFSGVGGFPLGLKQAGFTIKKHYFSEVDPYAIANYSHNFKNAIYAGPIENIKKGAFEKPDIVCFGSPCQDLSIAGKREGIKGSKSRLFFEAVRILDTYRPGLFIFENVKGLFSSNQGKDFEIVLRSFANIGLYELQWQLLNTAWVLPQNRERIYLVGSLREKPRPEVFPIGKSCKKTEDCTRKKLSERGIAPTIDTKVGDQGNYAPYIFTIRSGRKLKEGSKVEFRKDRSTNDITGADQDNLLINNWIPLRVERTEKAKKIRKANQKKGIDYAPFQEKQFVPRSDGKMGAITAHPQHENLLCNLGNVRRLIPLECERLQGFPDHWTKYGIRDGKQIELSDSRRYQLIGNAVSVPIVQIVGEKIKNSTGFKIRGAKIGKSVALNTPLDGLGRTGKTPISYYGGKQNLTKRILSLLPEHNLYCEPFVGGGAVFFAKEPSSVEVINDLDGKVVNFYRVCKLQFTKLQKLIQSTPHSRKLHTEAKAILQDDTEKDMVKKAWAVWVQTNMSFSSRIFGGYAYERKSNGITKTIVNKKNEFTSAICDRLDLVDIECNDALTVIKSRDTRESFFYVDPPYFNSDMGHYKGYSKQDFTQLLDILSKIKGKFLLSSYPSDILENYKKKYKWSQQSVEQTVSVAKGKRDKKKTEVFTANYDIGKTEQSLAGIQNEVILLRSKALRIRFALLK
;
A
#
# COMPACT_ATOMS: atom_id res chain seq x y z
N MET A 1 -23.81 -27.41 -13.05
CA MET A 1 -23.08 -26.29 -13.70
C MET A 1 -21.73 -26.83 -14.19
N LYS A 2 -21.10 -26.24 -15.21
CA LYS A 2 -19.70 -26.59 -15.54
C LYS A 2 -18.76 -26.12 -14.41
N PRO A 3 -17.67 -26.84 -14.11
CA PRO A 3 -16.67 -26.38 -13.13
C PRO A 3 -16.05 -25.05 -13.56
N GLN A 4 -15.71 -24.18 -12.61
CA GLN A 4 -15.12 -22.88 -12.92
C GLN A 4 -13.60 -23.01 -13.06
N GLU A 5 -13.13 -22.94 -14.31
CA GLU A 5 -11.70 -22.91 -14.64
C GLU A 5 -11.04 -21.58 -14.25
N ILE A 6 -9.89 -21.66 -13.59
CA ILE A 6 -9.03 -20.50 -13.24
C ILE A 6 -7.56 -20.76 -13.57
N VAL A 7 -6.82 -19.68 -13.87
CA VAL A 7 -5.35 -19.67 -13.76
C VAL A 7 -4.97 -19.21 -12.34
N LEU A 8 -4.22 -20.03 -11.61
CA LEU A 8 -3.78 -19.75 -10.24
C LEU A 8 -2.26 -19.53 -10.17
N LEU A 9 -1.85 -18.54 -9.39
CA LEU A 9 -0.46 -18.34 -8.95
C LEU A 9 -0.41 -18.33 -7.42
N ASP A 10 0.38 -19.21 -6.81
CA ASP A 10 0.63 -19.24 -5.36
C ASP A 10 2.06 -18.75 -5.06
N LEU A 11 2.24 -17.81 -4.13
CA LEU A 11 3.52 -17.19 -3.81
C LEU A 11 3.87 -17.36 -2.33
N PHE A 12 5.11 -17.74 -2.04
CA PHE A 12 5.50 -18.28 -0.73
C PHE A 12 4.66 -19.54 -0.41
N SER A 13 4.56 -20.39 -1.43
CA SER A 13 3.49 -21.39 -1.55
C SER A 13 3.62 -22.55 -0.57
N GLY A 14 4.80 -22.75 0.05
CA GLY A 14 5.04 -23.75 1.07
C GLY A 14 4.64 -25.15 0.62
N VAL A 15 3.60 -25.72 1.26
CA VAL A 15 3.03 -27.04 0.92
C VAL A 15 1.65 -26.95 0.23
N GLY A 16 1.28 -25.78 -0.31
CA GLY A 16 0.09 -25.60 -1.14
C GLY A 16 -1.24 -25.67 -0.39
N GLY A 17 -1.31 -25.07 0.82
CA GLY A 17 -2.58 -24.93 1.54
C GLY A 17 -3.61 -24.09 0.76
N PHE A 18 -3.16 -23.08 -0.01
CA PHE A 18 -4.03 -22.27 -0.85
C PHE A 18 -4.69 -23.04 -2.01
N PRO A 19 -3.94 -23.66 -2.94
CA PRO A 19 -4.53 -24.45 -4.03
C PRO A 19 -5.33 -25.66 -3.54
N LEU A 20 -4.98 -26.26 -2.39
CA LEU A 20 -5.77 -27.35 -1.82
C LEU A 20 -7.14 -26.87 -1.32
N GLY A 21 -7.19 -25.80 -0.53
CA GLY A 21 -8.45 -25.23 -0.06
C GLY A 21 -9.33 -24.70 -1.19
N LEU A 22 -8.75 -24.08 -2.22
CA LEU A 22 -9.48 -23.65 -3.42
C LEU A 22 -10.02 -24.86 -4.23
N LYS A 23 -9.27 -25.96 -4.34
CA LYS A 23 -9.81 -27.21 -4.93
C LYS A 23 -10.96 -27.78 -4.11
N GLN A 24 -10.89 -27.75 -2.78
CA GLN A 24 -11.96 -28.23 -1.89
C GLN A 24 -13.23 -27.36 -1.98
N ALA A 25 -13.08 -26.03 -2.13
CA ALA A 25 -14.18 -25.13 -2.50
C ALA A 25 -14.74 -25.39 -3.92
N GLY A 26 -14.10 -26.28 -4.70
CA GLY A 26 -14.50 -26.69 -6.03
C GLY A 26 -14.19 -25.66 -7.12
N PHE A 27 -13.03 -25.00 -7.05
CA PHE A 27 -12.41 -24.35 -8.21
C PHE A 27 -11.63 -25.39 -9.04
N THR A 28 -11.67 -25.26 -10.36
CA THR A 28 -10.86 -26.08 -11.27
C THR A 28 -9.65 -25.28 -11.71
N ILE A 29 -8.46 -25.67 -11.25
CA ILE A 29 -7.22 -24.98 -11.61
C ILE A 29 -6.75 -25.51 -12.98
N LYS A 30 -6.94 -24.69 -14.03
CA LYS A 30 -6.57 -25.02 -15.42
C LYS A 30 -5.06 -24.94 -15.65
N LYS A 31 -4.43 -23.91 -15.10
CA LYS A 31 -2.98 -23.73 -15.03
C LYS A 31 -2.61 -23.29 -13.62
N HIS A 32 -1.57 -23.91 -13.09
CA HIS A 32 -1.13 -23.73 -11.72
C HIS A 32 0.35 -23.33 -11.73
N TYR A 33 0.65 -22.13 -11.24
CA TYR A 33 2.00 -21.62 -11.08
C TYR A 33 2.31 -21.47 -9.59
N PHE A 34 3.55 -21.75 -9.17
CA PHE A 34 3.95 -21.58 -7.77
C PHE A 34 5.36 -21.01 -7.61
N SER A 35 5.56 -20.19 -6.57
CA SER A 35 6.84 -19.56 -6.23
C SER A 35 7.18 -19.82 -4.77
N GLU A 36 8.34 -20.42 -4.55
CA GLU A 36 8.87 -20.85 -3.25
C GLU A 36 10.41 -20.88 -3.34
N VAL A 37 11.09 -20.87 -2.20
CA VAL A 37 12.57 -20.88 -2.09
C VAL A 37 13.10 -21.97 -1.16
N ASP A 38 12.29 -22.55 -0.25
CA ASP A 38 12.70 -23.72 0.52
C ASP A 38 12.70 -24.98 -0.39
N PRO A 39 13.85 -25.66 -0.59
CA PRO A 39 13.95 -26.79 -1.51
C PRO A 39 13.12 -28.01 -1.07
N TYR A 40 12.82 -28.16 0.22
CA TYR A 40 11.95 -29.24 0.71
C TYR A 40 10.48 -28.90 0.48
N ALA A 41 10.11 -27.61 0.57
CA ALA A 41 8.79 -27.13 0.18
C ALA A 41 8.56 -27.31 -1.32
N ILE A 42 9.49 -26.86 -2.17
CA ILE A 42 9.45 -27.06 -3.64
C ILE A 42 9.29 -28.55 -3.99
N ALA A 43 10.06 -29.43 -3.33
CA ALA A 43 9.99 -30.87 -3.55
C ALA A 43 8.62 -31.45 -3.17
N ASN A 44 8.07 -31.07 -2.01
CA ASN A 44 6.75 -31.51 -1.57
C ASN A 44 5.62 -31.00 -2.47
N TYR A 45 5.67 -29.72 -2.83
CA TYR A 45 4.70 -29.09 -3.74
C TYR A 45 4.68 -29.78 -5.11
N SER A 46 5.85 -30.12 -5.65
CA SER A 46 5.99 -30.84 -6.93
C SER A 46 5.43 -32.27 -6.86
N HIS A 47 5.53 -32.94 -5.69
CA HIS A 47 4.91 -34.24 -5.46
C HIS A 47 3.37 -34.16 -5.42
N ASN A 48 2.84 -33.23 -4.62
CA ASN A 48 1.40 -33.07 -4.38
C ASN A 48 0.65 -32.43 -5.57
N PHE A 49 1.34 -31.61 -6.37
CA PHE A 49 0.78 -30.91 -7.53
C PHE A 49 1.61 -31.18 -8.79
N LYS A 50 1.63 -32.43 -9.27
CA LYS A 50 2.41 -32.90 -10.44
C LYS A 50 2.31 -32.03 -11.71
N ASN A 51 1.19 -31.33 -11.90
CA ASN A 51 0.95 -30.45 -13.06
C ASN A 51 1.19 -28.95 -12.75
N ALA A 52 1.81 -28.62 -11.62
CA ALA A 52 2.15 -27.25 -11.25
C ALA A 52 3.49 -26.84 -11.82
N ILE A 53 3.55 -25.63 -12.37
CA ILE A 53 4.72 -25.07 -13.01
C ILE A 53 5.46 -24.20 -11.99
N TYR A 54 6.68 -24.61 -11.65
CA TYR A 54 7.54 -23.84 -10.75
C TYR A 54 7.98 -22.54 -11.45
N ALA A 55 7.63 -21.40 -10.85
CA ALA A 55 7.91 -20.06 -11.37
C ALA A 55 9.28 -19.50 -10.93
N GLY A 56 10.03 -20.23 -10.09
CA GLY A 56 11.26 -19.75 -9.48
C GLY A 56 11.04 -18.83 -8.26
N PRO A 57 12.12 -18.28 -7.69
CA PRO A 57 12.06 -17.23 -6.68
C PRO A 57 11.32 -15.99 -7.20
N ILE A 58 10.51 -15.36 -6.34
CA ILE A 58 9.60 -14.28 -6.73
C ILE A 58 10.32 -13.07 -7.36
N GLU A 59 11.54 -12.76 -6.91
CA GLU A 59 12.40 -11.71 -7.43
C GLU A 59 12.74 -11.91 -8.93
N ASN A 60 12.79 -13.17 -9.38
CA ASN A 60 13.15 -13.53 -10.75
C ASN A 60 11.94 -13.57 -11.70
N ILE A 61 10.71 -13.54 -11.17
CA ILE A 61 9.48 -13.57 -11.98
C ILE A 61 9.31 -12.24 -12.72
N LYS A 62 9.55 -12.26 -14.03
CA LYS A 62 9.37 -11.13 -14.95
C LYS A 62 7.94 -11.08 -15.52
N LYS A 63 7.57 -9.95 -16.12
CA LYS A 63 6.32 -9.79 -16.88
C LYS A 63 6.32 -10.73 -18.09
N GLY A 64 5.24 -11.51 -18.27
CA GLY A 64 5.11 -12.45 -19.38
C GLY A 64 5.81 -13.81 -19.16
N ALA A 65 6.32 -14.09 -17.95
CA ALA A 65 6.89 -15.39 -17.61
C ALA A 65 5.85 -16.54 -17.63
N PHE A 66 4.56 -16.22 -17.51
CA PHE A 66 3.44 -17.16 -17.56
C PHE A 66 2.14 -16.48 -18.00
N GLU A 67 1.10 -17.29 -18.25
CA GLU A 67 -0.26 -16.80 -18.51
C GLU A 67 -0.80 -16.00 -17.32
N LYS A 68 -1.54 -14.91 -17.59
CA LYS A 68 -2.06 -14.03 -16.54
C LYS A 68 -2.92 -14.82 -15.53
N PRO A 69 -2.59 -14.82 -14.23
CA PRO A 69 -3.42 -15.45 -13.22
C PRO A 69 -4.76 -14.71 -13.06
N ASP A 70 -5.82 -15.48 -12.85
CA ASP A 70 -7.12 -14.98 -12.40
C ASP A 70 -7.12 -14.70 -10.90
N ILE A 71 -6.45 -15.57 -10.14
CA ILE A 71 -6.28 -15.50 -8.68
C ILE A 71 -4.79 -15.58 -8.34
N VAL A 72 -4.32 -14.69 -7.46
CA VAL A 72 -3.00 -14.79 -6.81
C VAL A 72 -3.19 -15.05 -5.31
N CYS A 73 -2.56 -16.08 -4.76
CA CYS A 73 -2.54 -16.35 -3.31
C CYS A 73 -1.14 -16.11 -2.75
N PHE A 74 -1.03 -15.56 -1.53
CA PHE A 74 0.27 -15.38 -0.88
C PHE A 74 0.21 -15.20 0.65
N GLY A 75 1.21 -15.76 1.34
CA GLY A 75 1.46 -15.59 2.78
C GLY A 75 2.88 -15.09 3.06
N SER A 76 3.16 -13.82 2.76
CA SER A 76 4.53 -13.28 2.84
C SER A 76 5.01 -13.01 4.28
N PRO A 77 6.31 -13.14 4.58
CA PRO A 77 6.86 -12.91 5.93
C PRO A 77 6.94 -11.41 6.28
N CYS A 78 5.81 -10.84 6.71
CA CYS A 78 5.60 -9.40 6.96
C CYS A 78 6.15 -8.88 8.31
N GLN A 79 7.28 -9.38 8.78
CA GLN A 79 7.97 -8.81 9.93
C GLN A 79 8.68 -7.49 9.54
N ASP A 80 8.59 -6.48 10.40
CA ASP A 80 9.30 -5.19 10.34
C ASP A 80 9.08 -4.33 9.07
N LEU A 81 7.89 -4.40 8.47
CA LEU A 81 7.54 -3.66 7.24
C LEU A 81 7.76 -2.14 7.35
N SER A 82 7.48 -1.52 8.49
CA SER A 82 7.68 -0.07 8.71
C SER A 82 9.13 0.35 8.95
N ILE A 83 9.99 -0.58 9.39
CA ILE A 83 11.44 -0.38 9.40
C ILE A 83 11.95 -0.42 7.95
N ALA A 84 11.50 -1.40 7.16
CA ALA A 84 11.85 -1.52 5.74
C ALA A 84 11.35 -0.33 4.90
N GLY A 85 10.14 0.18 5.16
CA GLY A 85 9.55 1.33 4.45
C GLY A 85 10.37 2.62 4.55
N LYS A 86 11.10 2.82 5.66
CA LYS A 86 12.03 3.95 5.83
C LYS A 86 13.23 3.90 4.87
N ARG A 87 13.64 2.71 4.42
CA ARG A 87 14.80 2.40 3.53
C ARG A 87 16.21 2.63 4.09
N GLU A 88 16.39 3.18 5.29
CA GLU A 88 17.68 3.09 5.99
C GLU A 88 17.97 1.65 6.48
N GLY A 89 16.92 0.84 6.67
CA GLY A 89 16.98 -0.52 7.22
C GLY A 89 17.08 -1.65 6.20
N ILE A 90 17.77 -1.51 5.06
CA ILE A 90 17.97 -2.63 4.11
C ILE A 90 19.05 -3.61 4.62
N LYS A 91 18.72 -4.28 5.74
CA LYS A 91 19.33 -5.54 6.21
C LYS A 91 18.28 -6.61 6.55
N GLY A 92 17.00 -6.24 6.67
CA GLY A 92 15.88 -7.20 6.79
C GLY A 92 15.51 -7.80 5.43
N SER A 93 15.99 -9.01 5.14
CA SER A 93 15.72 -9.71 3.86
C SER A 93 14.23 -10.03 3.65
N LYS A 94 13.53 -10.42 4.72
CA LYS A 94 12.12 -10.88 4.67
C LYS A 94 11.15 -9.79 4.23
N SER A 95 11.31 -8.57 4.75
CA SER A 95 10.39 -7.45 4.50
C SER A 95 10.37 -6.98 3.03
N ARG A 96 11.42 -7.29 2.26
CA ARG A 96 11.46 -7.06 0.80
C ARG A 96 10.42 -7.90 0.05
N LEU A 97 10.22 -9.15 0.48
CA LEU A 97 9.43 -10.16 -0.24
C LEU A 97 7.95 -9.75 -0.40
N PHE A 98 7.39 -9.05 0.59
CA PHE A 98 6.05 -8.45 0.48
C PHE A 98 5.94 -7.46 -0.70
N PHE A 99 6.95 -6.62 -0.92
CA PHE A 99 6.94 -5.66 -2.03
C PHE A 99 7.16 -6.33 -3.40
N GLU A 100 7.83 -7.49 -3.43
CA GLU A 100 7.90 -8.32 -4.64
C GLU A 100 6.52 -8.92 -4.98
N ALA A 101 5.71 -9.34 -3.98
CA ALA A 101 4.32 -9.74 -4.21
C ALA A 101 3.44 -8.59 -4.71
N VAL A 102 3.58 -7.39 -4.13
CA VAL A 102 2.92 -6.16 -4.62
C VAL A 102 3.29 -5.87 -6.07
N ARG A 103 4.57 -6.03 -6.45
CA ARG A 103 5.03 -5.92 -7.85
C ARG A 103 4.34 -6.95 -8.77
N ILE A 104 4.16 -8.19 -8.33
CA ILE A 104 3.44 -9.21 -9.12
C ILE A 104 1.96 -8.86 -9.29
N LEU A 105 1.29 -8.35 -8.25
CA LEU A 105 -0.10 -7.91 -8.31
C LEU A 105 -0.33 -6.74 -9.28
N ASP A 106 0.58 -5.77 -9.34
CA ASP A 106 0.51 -4.67 -10.34
C ASP A 106 0.95 -5.14 -11.74
N THR A 107 1.94 -6.02 -11.85
CA THR A 107 2.43 -6.53 -13.15
C THR A 107 1.37 -7.31 -13.91
N TYR A 108 0.62 -8.17 -13.20
CA TYR A 108 -0.37 -9.07 -13.82
C TYR A 108 -1.82 -8.61 -13.66
N ARG A 109 -2.14 -7.84 -12.61
CA ARG A 109 -3.50 -7.36 -12.29
C ARG A 109 -4.55 -8.49 -12.28
N PRO A 110 -4.36 -9.57 -11.50
CA PRO A 110 -5.34 -10.65 -11.37
C PRO A 110 -6.75 -10.12 -11.02
N GLY A 111 -7.78 -10.93 -11.30
CA GLY A 111 -9.15 -10.56 -10.92
C GLY A 111 -9.36 -10.54 -9.41
N LEU A 112 -8.64 -11.42 -8.70
CA LEU A 112 -8.66 -11.55 -7.26
C LEU A 112 -7.25 -11.76 -6.71
N PHE A 113 -7.00 -11.35 -5.48
CA PHE A 113 -5.91 -11.92 -4.69
C PHE A 113 -6.33 -12.24 -3.26
N ILE A 114 -5.68 -13.24 -2.67
CA ILE A 114 -5.88 -13.66 -1.27
C ILE A 114 -4.53 -13.51 -0.54
N PHE A 115 -4.51 -12.70 0.50
CA PHE A 115 -3.37 -12.46 1.38
C PHE A 115 -3.65 -13.03 2.77
N GLU A 116 -2.76 -13.87 3.29
CA GLU A 116 -2.77 -14.32 4.69
C GLU A 116 -1.65 -13.63 5.49
N ASN A 117 -1.91 -13.30 6.76
CA ASN A 117 -0.82 -13.03 7.69
C ASN A 117 -1.14 -13.30 9.18
N VAL A 118 -0.10 -13.24 10.01
CA VAL A 118 -0.22 -13.38 11.47
C VAL A 118 -1.00 -12.23 12.10
N LYS A 119 -1.85 -12.54 13.10
CA LYS A 119 -2.59 -11.54 13.91
C LYS A 119 -1.71 -10.40 14.43
N GLY A 120 -0.46 -10.71 14.77
CA GLY A 120 0.52 -9.74 15.28
C GLY A 120 0.81 -8.57 14.34
N LEU A 121 0.50 -8.67 13.05
CA LEU A 121 0.65 -7.59 12.06
C LEU A 121 -0.21 -6.36 12.42
N PHE A 122 -1.37 -6.53 13.07
CA PHE A 122 -2.19 -5.41 13.57
C PHE A 122 -1.53 -4.63 14.72
N SER A 123 -0.70 -5.27 15.53
CA SER A 123 0.00 -4.65 16.67
C SER A 123 1.43 -4.24 16.33
N SER A 124 2.04 -4.86 15.31
CA SER A 124 3.44 -4.66 14.95
C SER A 124 3.72 -3.21 14.57
N ASN A 125 4.80 -2.66 15.16
CA ASN A 125 5.18 -1.26 15.03
C ASN A 125 4.01 -0.27 15.27
N GLN A 126 3.16 -0.53 16.29
CA GLN A 126 1.97 0.26 16.62
C GLN A 126 0.92 0.27 15.48
N GLY A 127 0.80 -0.85 14.75
CA GLY A 127 -0.13 -1.03 13.63
C GLY A 127 0.36 -0.49 12.28
N LYS A 128 1.52 0.20 12.25
CA LYS A 128 2.10 0.80 11.03
C LYS A 128 2.48 -0.25 9.99
N ASP A 129 2.74 -1.49 10.38
CA ASP A 129 3.05 -2.56 9.44
C ASP A 129 1.78 -2.99 8.65
N PHE A 130 0.62 -3.10 9.31
CA PHE A 130 -0.65 -3.32 8.62
C PHE A 130 -1.11 -2.11 7.80
N GLU A 131 -0.86 -0.90 8.30
CA GLU A 131 -1.09 0.35 7.55
C GLU A 131 -0.30 0.36 6.23
N ILE A 132 0.96 -0.10 6.25
CA ILE A 132 1.80 -0.24 5.05
C ILE A 132 1.27 -1.32 4.12
N VAL A 133 0.73 -2.44 4.63
CA VAL A 133 0.08 -3.45 3.77
C VAL A 133 -1.12 -2.85 3.04
N LEU A 134 -2.06 -2.24 3.77
CA LEU A 134 -3.23 -1.58 3.17
C LEU A 134 -2.82 -0.50 2.16
N ARG A 135 -1.87 0.37 2.53
CA ARG A 135 -1.35 1.43 1.65
C ARG A 135 -0.68 0.85 0.41
N SER A 136 0.08 -0.25 0.52
CA SER A 136 0.77 -0.85 -0.62
C SER A 136 -0.20 -1.47 -1.63
N PHE A 137 -1.34 -2.02 -1.18
CA PHE A 137 -2.40 -2.47 -2.08
C PHE A 137 -3.24 -1.30 -2.64
N ALA A 138 -3.53 -0.28 -1.82
CA ALA A 138 -4.24 0.92 -2.25
C ALA A 138 -3.45 1.72 -3.32
N ASN A 139 -2.12 1.76 -3.22
CA ASN A 139 -1.21 2.37 -4.19
C ASN A 139 -1.20 1.64 -5.56
N ILE A 140 -1.79 0.46 -5.70
CA ILE A 140 -2.03 -0.17 -7.02
C ILE A 140 -3.27 0.46 -7.70
N GLY A 141 -4.05 1.28 -6.98
CA GLY A 141 -5.22 2.03 -7.47
C GLY A 141 -6.47 1.20 -7.77
N LEU A 142 -6.29 -0.04 -8.23
CA LEU A 142 -7.31 -0.80 -8.96
C LEU A 142 -8.06 -1.86 -8.14
N TYR A 143 -7.71 -2.08 -6.87
CA TYR A 143 -8.36 -3.07 -6.02
C TYR A 143 -9.33 -2.43 -5.02
N GLU A 144 -10.41 -3.13 -4.73
CA GLU A 144 -11.14 -3.03 -3.47
C GLU A 144 -10.64 -4.10 -2.50
N LEU A 145 -10.52 -3.75 -1.22
CA LEU A 145 -10.02 -4.66 -0.19
C LEU A 145 -11.13 -5.03 0.79
N GLN A 146 -11.09 -6.27 1.28
CA GLN A 146 -11.88 -6.75 2.41
C GLN A 146 -10.93 -7.55 3.30
N TRP A 147 -11.08 -7.49 4.62
CA TRP A 147 -10.29 -8.35 5.51
C TRP A 147 -11.04 -8.71 6.78
N GLN A 148 -10.68 -9.85 7.35
CA GLN A 148 -11.16 -10.28 8.66
C GLN A 148 -10.06 -11.06 9.39
N LEU A 149 -10.04 -10.97 10.72
CA LEU A 149 -9.35 -11.92 11.57
C LEU A 149 -10.18 -13.20 11.66
N LEU A 150 -9.71 -14.28 11.05
CA LEU A 150 -10.31 -15.61 11.12
C LEU A 150 -9.58 -16.46 12.17
N ASN A 151 -10.28 -17.43 12.78
CA ASN A 151 -9.67 -18.37 13.71
C ASN A 151 -9.95 -19.82 13.29
N THR A 152 -8.89 -20.61 13.18
CA THR A 152 -8.94 -22.03 12.84
C THR A 152 -9.76 -22.85 13.85
N ALA A 153 -9.91 -22.35 15.09
CA ALA A 153 -10.73 -22.92 16.16
C ALA A 153 -12.23 -23.02 15.84
N TRP A 154 -12.69 -22.41 14.74
CA TRP A 154 -14.07 -22.51 14.28
C TRP A 154 -14.36 -23.81 13.48
N VAL A 155 -13.32 -24.54 13.08
CA VAL A 155 -13.43 -25.72 12.17
C VAL A 155 -12.51 -26.88 12.55
N LEU A 156 -11.38 -26.62 13.21
CA LEU A 156 -10.44 -27.63 13.73
C LEU A 156 -10.10 -27.30 15.19
N PRO A 157 -9.65 -28.27 16.02
CA PRO A 157 -9.29 -28.03 17.41
C PRO A 157 -7.93 -27.30 17.57
N GLN A 158 -7.71 -26.20 16.84
CA GLN A 158 -6.49 -25.40 16.87
C GLN A 158 -6.81 -23.90 16.91
N ASN A 159 -6.45 -23.21 18.00
CA ASN A 159 -6.52 -21.76 18.10
C ASN A 159 -5.36 -21.11 17.31
N ARG A 160 -5.61 -20.87 16.02
CA ARG A 160 -4.73 -20.16 15.08
C ARG A 160 -5.50 -19.01 14.44
N GLU A 161 -5.30 -17.84 15.02
CA GLU A 161 -5.84 -16.57 14.54
C GLU A 161 -4.94 -15.99 13.41
N ARG A 162 -5.58 -15.63 12.29
CA ARG A 162 -4.90 -15.13 11.08
C ARG A 162 -5.73 -14.06 10.38
N ILE A 163 -5.05 -13.06 9.86
CA ILE A 163 -5.65 -12.03 9.01
C ILE A 163 -5.79 -12.65 7.64
N TYR A 164 -7.01 -12.73 7.12
CA TYR A 164 -7.26 -13.00 5.71
C TYR A 164 -7.76 -11.72 5.07
N LEU A 165 -7.14 -11.32 3.97
CA LEU A 165 -7.50 -10.15 3.18
C LEU A 165 -7.71 -10.60 1.73
N VAL A 166 -8.83 -10.18 1.13
CA VAL A 166 -9.15 -10.43 -0.27
C VAL A 166 -9.19 -9.10 -1.01
N GLY A 167 -8.36 -8.99 -2.05
CA GLY A 167 -8.38 -7.90 -3.00
C GLY A 167 -9.16 -8.29 -4.26
N SER A 168 -10.07 -7.43 -4.70
CA SER A 168 -10.91 -7.65 -5.90
C SER A 168 -10.70 -6.50 -6.89
N LEU A 169 -10.40 -6.79 -8.15
CA LEU A 169 -10.14 -5.77 -9.16
C LEU A 169 -11.44 -5.01 -9.49
N ARG A 170 -11.44 -3.67 -9.42
CA ARG A 170 -12.65 -2.81 -9.56
C ARG A 170 -13.40 -2.97 -10.90
N GLU A 171 -12.71 -3.44 -11.94
CA GLU A 171 -13.31 -3.78 -13.25
C GLU A 171 -14.19 -5.05 -13.21
N LYS A 172 -14.15 -5.83 -12.12
CA LYS A 172 -14.94 -7.04 -11.89
C LYS A 172 -15.88 -6.83 -10.69
N PRO A 173 -17.09 -7.42 -10.68
CA PRO A 173 -17.99 -7.25 -9.56
C PRO A 173 -17.44 -7.92 -8.28
N ARG A 174 -17.45 -7.16 -7.19
CA ARG A 174 -16.96 -7.51 -5.86
C ARG A 174 -17.65 -8.78 -5.29
N PRO A 175 -16.92 -9.84 -4.91
CA PRO A 175 -17.48 -10.95 -4.14
C PRO A 175 -17.66 -10.58 -2.67
N GLU A 176 -18.71 -11.06 -1.99
CA GLU A 176 -18.94 -10.81 -0.56
C GLU A 176 -18.28 -11.90 0.29
N VAL A 177 -16.99 -11.72 0.58
CA VAL A 177 -16.20 -12.75 1.27
C VAL A 177 -16.48 -12.77 2.78
N PHE A 178 -16.45 -11.60 3.41
CA PHE A 178 -16.62 -11.43 4.85
C PHE A 178 -17.98 -10.78 5.17
N PRO A 179 -18.63 -11.11 6.30
CA PRO A 179 -18.10 -11.88 7.42
C PRO A 179 -18.15 -13.42 7.23
N ILE A 180 -17.19 -14.08 7.89
CA ILE A 180 -17.10 -15.53 8.10
C ILE A 180 -17.13 -15.78 9.62
N GLY A 181 -18.02 -16.66 10.08
CA GLY A 181 -18.17 -16.99 11.50
C GLY A 181 -18.69 -15.84 12.37
N LYS A 182 -18.72 -16.06 13.69
CA LYS A 182 -18.97 -14.99 14.68
C LYS A 182 -17.64 -14.29 14.99
N SER A 183 -17.60 -12.96 14.92
CA SER A 183 -16.44 -12.22 15.42
C SER A 183 -16.25 -12.50 16.92
N CYS A 184 -14.99 -12.66 17.35
CA CYS A 184 -14.65 -12.81 18.76
C CYS A 184 -14.88 -11.47 19.48
N LYS A 185 -16.13 -11.19 19.88
CA LYS A 185 -16.58 -9.90 20.42
C LYS A 185 -15.80 -9.40 21.65
N LYS A 186 -15.09 -10.30 22.33
CA LYS A 186 -14.19 -9.99 23.45
C LYS A 186 -12.92 -10.85 23.37
N THR A 187 -11.77 -10.26 23.68
CA THR A 187 -10.51 -10.99 23.90
C THR A 187 -10.60 -12.00 25.05
N GLU A 188 -11.47 -11.73 26.04
CA GLU A 188 -11.80 -12.57 27.19
C GLU A 188 -12.23 -14.01 26.83
N ASP A 189 -12.84 -14.25 25.66
CA ASP A 189 -13.30 -15.58 25.22
C ASP A 189 -12.26 -16.39 24.45
N CYS A 190 -11.20 -15.73 23.97
CA CYS A 190 -10.01 -16.36 23.41
C CYS A 190 -8.90 -16.54 24.46
N THR A 191 -9.22 -16.42 25.75
CA THR A 191 -8.25 -16.61 26.84
C THR A 191 -7.81 -18.08 26.91
N ARG A 192 -6.50 -18.29 27.06
CA ARG A 192 -5.85 -19.60 27.12
C ARG A 192 -6.59 -20.63 27.98
N LYS A 193 -7.05 -20.23 29.17
CA LYS A 193 -7.78 -21.10 30.10
C LYS A 193 -9.07 -21.67 29.49
N LYS A 194 -9.93 -20.80 28.93
CA LYS A 194 -11.16 -21.20 28.24
C LYS A 194 -10.90 -22.06 27.00
N LEU A 195 -9.74 -21.93 26.36
CA LEU A 195 -9.34 -22.76 25.21
C LEU A 195 -8.91 -24.17 25.64
N SER A 196 -8.10 -24.30 26.71
CA SER A 196 -7.79 -25.62 27.31
C SER A 196 -9.03 -26.34 27.80
N GLU A 197 -9.96 -25.63 28.45
CA GLU A 197 -11.24 -26.18 28.95
C GLU A 197 -12.16 -26.67 27.83
N ARG A 198 -11.86 -26.33 26.56
CA ARG A 198 -12.57 -26.79 25.36
C ARG A 198 -11.77 -27.79 24.51
N GLY A 199 -10.60 -28.24 24.97
CA GLY A 199 -9.74 -29.16 24.23
C GLY A 199 -9.06 -28.56 22.99
N ILE A 200 -8.95 -27.22 22.90
CA ILE A 200 -8.43 -26.52 21.72
C ILE A 200 -6.90 -26.35 21.85
N ALA A 201 -6.15 -26.90 20.89
CA ALA A 201 -4.70 -26.82 20.81
C ALA A 201 -4.21 -25.40 20.43
N PRO A 202 -2.93 -25.05 20.67
CA PRO A 202 -2.39 -23.72 20.34
C PRO A 202 -1.97 -23.62 18.86
N THR A 203 -1.58 -22.41 18.43
CA THR A 203 -0.92 -22.21 17.12
C THR A 203 0.44 -22.93 17.09
N ILE A 204 0.74 -23.63 15.99
CA ILE A 204 2.08 -24.17 15.70
C ILE A 204 3.00 -23.03 15.20
N ASP A 205 4.19 -22.88 15.79
CA ASP A 205 5.23 -21.88 15.46
C ASP A 205 6.53 -22.53 14.92
N THR A 206 7.38 -21.77 14.22
CA THR A 206 8.47 -22.27 13.36
C THR A 206 9.84 -21.59 13.54
N LYS A 207 10.07 -20.87 14.65
CA LYS A 207 11.37 -20.22 14.96
C LYS A 207 12.54 -21.19 15.15
N VAL A 208 13.35 -21.37 14.09
CA VAL A 208 14.64 -22.08 14.10
C VAL A 208 15.81 -21.10 14.22
N GLY A 209 16.89 -21.52 14.89
CA GLY A 209 18.16 -20.79 15.06
C GLY A 209 19.29 -21.74 15.45
N ASP A 210 19.83 -22.45 14.45
CA ASP A 210 21.03 -23.30 14.36
C ASP A 210 21.50 -24.20 15.53
N GLN A 211 22.06 -25.35 15.12
CA GLN A 211 22.65 -26.45 15.91
C GLN A 211 21.66 -27.36 16.67
N GLY A 212 21.81 -28.68 16.49
CA GLY A 212 21.09 -29.72 17.25
C GLY A 212 20.77 -31.02 16.49
N ASN A 213 21.77 -31.87 16.23
CA ASN A 213 21.56 -33.24 15.74
C ASN A 213 21.01 -34.15 16.86
N TYR A 214 19.69 -34.29 17.02
CA TYR A 214 19.10 -35.33 17.89
C TYR A 214 17.82 -35.96 17.34
N ALA A 215 17.79 -37.29 17.40
CA ALA A 215 16.65 -38.16 17.08
C ALA A 215 15.61 -38.17 18.24
N PRO A 216 14.38 -38.69 18.03
CA PRO A 216 13.34 -38.63 19.05
C PRO A 216 13.56 -39.67 20.16
N TYR A 217 13.93 -39.20 21.36
CA TYR A 217 14.08 -40.05 22.55
C TYR A 217 12.93 -39.88 23.54
N ILE A 218 12.50 -41.00 24.12
CA ILE A 218 11.61 -41.08 25.28
C ILE A 218 12.43 -40.72 26.53
N PHE A 219 11.92 -39.81 27.36
CA PHE A 219 12.56 -39.44 28.63
C PHE A 219 11.99 -40.26 29.80
N THR A 220 12.73 -41.28 30.25
CA THR A 220 12.48 -41.96 31.53
C THR A 220 12.98 -41.11 32.70
N ILE A 221 12.07 -40.75 33.62
CA ILE A 221 12.40 -39.96 34.82
C ILE A 221 13.05 -40.88 35.87
N ARG A 222 14.33 -40.64 36.20
CA ARG A 222 14.95 -41.28 37.38
C ARG A 222 14.42 -40.65 38.66
N SER A 223 13.98 -41.51 39.59
CA SER A 223 13.47 -41.12 40.91
C SER A 223 14.57 -40.57 41.83
N GLY A 224 14.19 -39.73 42.80
CA GLY A 224 15.01 -39.45 43.99
C GLY A 224 15.20 -37.97 44.37
N ARG A 225 14.26 -37.42 45.16
CA ARG A 225 14.48 -36.33 46.14
C ARG A 225 13.26 -36.22 47.08
N LYS A 226 13.50 -36.15 48.40
CA LYS A 226 12.43 -35.99 49.41
C LYS A 226 12.02 -34.52 49.55
N LEU A 227 10.75 -34.28 49.84
CA LEU A 227 10.24 -32.99 50.34
C LEU A 227 10.40 -32.91 51.87
N LYS A 228 10.42 -31.70 52.43
CA LYS A 228 10.31 -31.47 53.89
C LYS A 228 8.83 -31.31 54.28
N GLU A 229 8.52 -31.70 55.51
CA GLU A 229 7.19 -31.60 56.10
C GLU A 229 6.81 -30.16 56.48
N GLY A 230 5.50 -29.90 56.64
CA GLY A 230 4.95 -28.65 57.20
C GLY A 230 4.01 -27.85 56.29
N SER A 231 4.05 -28.05 54.97
CA SER A 231 3.34 -27.19 54.01
C SER A 231 1.82 -27.47 53.86
N LYS A 232 0.99 -26.99 54.79
CA LYS A 232 -0.45 -26.75 54.53
C LYS A 232 -0.65 -25.35 53.94
N VAL A 233 -1.46 -25.21 52.89
CA VAL A 233 -1.90 -23.92 52.33
C VAL A 233 -3.36 -24.04 51.87
N GLU A 234 -4.22 -23.13 52.34
CA GLU A 234 -5.62 -23.02 51.90
C GLU A 234 -5.80 -21.99 50.78
N PHE A 235 -6.90 -22.08 50.04
CA PHE A 235 -7.22 -21.17 48.94
C PHE A 235 -8.09 -19.99 49.40
N ARG A 236 -7.76 -18.78 48.92
CA ARG A 236 -8.62 -17.60 49.09
C ARG A 236 -9.94 -17.77 48.31
N LYS A 237 -11.05 -17.36 48.93
CA LYS A 237 -12.43 -17.63 48.44
C LYS A 237 -12.98 -16.56 47.47
N ASP A 238 -12.33 -15.40 47.37
CA ASP A 238 -12.84 -14.16 46.75
C ASP A 238 -12.45 -13.94 45.28
N ARG A 239 -11.43 -14.64 44.77
CA ARG A 239 -10.98 -14.62 43.35
C ARG A 239 -10.55 -13.23 42.79
N SER A 240 -10.06 -12.32 43.62
CA SER A 240 -9.58 -10.98 43.21
C SER A 240 -8.21 -10.98 42.49
N THR A 241 -7.78 -9.82 41.98
CA THR A 241 -6.78 -9.62 40.91
C THR A 241 -5.33 -9.37 41.41
N ASN A 242 -4.30 -9.38 40.54
CA ASN A 242 -3.79 -8.19 39.81
C ASN A 242 -2.88 -8.57 38.60
N ASP A 243 -2.38 -7.54 37.90
CA ASP A 243 -1.99 -7.58 36.48
C ASP A 243 -0.47 -7.38 36.21
N ILE A 244 -0.01 -7.66 34.97
CA ILE A 244 1.22 -7.11 34.32
C ILE A 244 2.60 -7.56 34.93
N THR A 245 3.73 -7.80 34.23
CA THR A 245 4.22 -7.58 32.83
C THR A 245 5.17 -8.73 32.39
N GLY A 246 5.38 -8.89 31.07
CA GLY A 246 6.75 -8.96 30.48
C GLY A 246 7.49 -10.32 30.37
N ALA A 247 7.74 -10.74 29.12
CA ALA A 247 8.63 -11.83 28.67
C ALA A 247 8.20 -13.30 28.95
N ASP A 248 7.73 -13.97 27.88
CA ASP A 248 7.67 -15.43 27.62
C ASP A 248 6.88 -16.39 28.59
N GLN A 249 6.58 -17.62 28.10
CA GLN A 249 6.39 -18.89 28.87
C GLN A 249 4.99 -19.41 29.35
N ASP A 250 3.84 -18.98 28.80
CA ASP A 250 2.62 -19.80 28.50
C ASP A 250 1.97 -20.74 29.61
N ASN A 251 1.30 -21.94 29.47
CA ASN A 251 0.68 -22.81 28.41
C ASN A 251 -0.52 -23.77 28.85
N LEU A 252 -0.63 -25.04 28.34
CA LEU A 252 -1.83 -25.92 28.27
C LEU A 252 -1.64 -27.37 28.82
N LEU A 253 -2.70 -28.02 29.31
CA LEU A 253 -2.74 -29.41 29.82
C LEU A 253 -3.53 -30.37 28.90
N ILE A 254 -3.34 -31.69 29.10
CA ILE A 254 -4.40 -32.71 29.00
C ILE A 254 -4.27 -33.67 30.21
N ASN A 255 -5.42 -33.98 30.84
CA ASN A 255 -5.76 -34.93 31.91
C ASN A 255 -4.64 -35.61 32.76
N ASN A 256 -4.77 -35.46 34.09
CA ASN A 256 -4.12 -36.25 35.16
C ASN A 256 -2.59 -36.15 35.36
N TRP A 257 -1.92 -35.09 34.89
CA TRP A 257 -0.48 -34.87 35.13
C TRP A 257 -0.15 -33.51 35.76
N ILE A 258 0.83 -33.49 36.67
CA ILE A 258 1.33 -32.28 37.34
C ILE A 258 2.41 -31.60 36.48
N PRO A 259 2.29 -30.31 36.13
CA PRO A 259 3.27 -29.63 35.31
C PRO A 259 4.57 -29.29 36.07
N LEU A 260 5.67 -29.17 35.32
CA LEU A 260 6.99 -28.76 35.82
C LEU A 260 7.36 -27.38 35.29
N ARG A 261 8.24 -26.66 36.00
CA ARG A 261 8.90 -25.42 35.52
C ARG A 261 10.42 -25.53 35.64
N VAL A 262 11.16 -24.80 34.81
CA VAL A 262 12.63 -24.67 34.94
C VAL A 262 12.97 -23.41 35.72
N GLU A 263 13.61 -23.57 36.88
CA GLU A 263 14.13 -22.46 37.68
C GLU A 263 15.64 -22.33 37.55
N ARG A 264 16.14 -21.09 37.59
CA ARG A 264 17.56 -20.77 37.73
C ARG A 264 17.93 -20.82 39.22
N THR A 265 19.09 -21.39 39.57
CA THR A 265 19.60 -21.30 40.96
C THR A 265 19.90 -19.84 41.34
N GLU A 266 20.03 -19.54 42.63
CA GLU A 266 20.45 -18.19 43.08
C GLU A 266 21.81 -17.77 42.51
N LYS A 267 22.71 -18.74 42.26
CA LYS A 267 24.00 -18.51 41.60
C LYS A 267 23.81 -18.08 40.14
N ALA A 268 22.95 -18.75 39.36
CA ALA A 268 22.57 -18.29 38.03
C ALA A 268 21.84 -16.92 38.03
N LYS A 269 20.96 -16.66 39.00
CA LYS A 269 20.26 -15.35 39.13
C LYS A 269 21.25 -14.21 39.38
N LYS A 270 22.26 -14.41 40.25
CA LYS A 270 23.33 -13.42 40.50
C LYS A 270 24.17 -13.14 39.25
N ILE A 271 24.61 -14.19 38.54
CA ILE A 271 25.38 -14.05 37.29
C ILE A 271 24.59 -13.27 36.23
N ARG A 272 23.29 -13.57 36.07
CA ARG A 272 22.42 -12.84 35.13
C ARG A 272 22.31 -11.36 35.47
N LYS A 273 22.10 -11.00 36.75
CA LYS A 273 22.05 -9.58 37.18
C LYS A 273 23.36 -8.84 36.94
N ALA A 274 24.52 -9.51 37.04
CA ALA A 274 25.81 -8.91 36.71
C ALA A 274 25.96 -8.63 35.21
N ASN A 275 25.53 -9.57 34.35
CA ASN A 275 25.59 -9.41 32.89
C ASN A 275 24.56 -8.42 32.34
N GLN A 276 23.37 -8.32 32.94
CA GLN A 276 22.35 -7.34 32.53
C GLN A 276 22.82 -5.89 32.70
N LYS A 277 23.71 -5.59 33.65
CA LYS A 277 24.37 -4.26 33.73
C LYS A 277 25.26 -3.92 32.53
N LYS A 278 25.63 -4.91 31.71
CA LYS A 278 26.38 -4.77 30.45
C LYS A 278 25.49 -4.96 29.21
N GLY A 279 24.16 -5.01 29.37
CA GLY A 279 23.20 -5.25 28.29
C GLY A 279 23.10 -6.71 27.81
N ILE A 280 23.71 -7.67 28.51
CA ILE A 280 23.78 -9.08 28.09
C ILE A 280 22.92 -9.95 29.02
N ASP A 281 21.91 -10.65 28.47
CA ASP A 281 21.10 -11.59 29.24
C ASP A 281 21.67 -13.02 29.17
N TYR A 282 22.65 -13.30 30.03
CA TYR A 282 23.33 -14.60 30.10
C TYR A 282 23.36 -15.19 31.51
N ALA A 283 23.07 -16.50 31.61
CA ALA A 283 23.25 -17.30 32.82
C ALA A 283 23.71 -18.74 32.46
N PRO A 284 24.56 -19.40 33.27
CA PRO A 284 25.10 -20.74 32.96
C PRO A 284 24.03 -21.83 32.86
N PHE A 285 24.24 -22.81 31.99
CA PHE A 285 23.29 -23.90 31.74
C PHE A 285 23.17 -24.90 32.90
N GLN A 286 24.30 -25.27 33.53
CA GLN A 286 24.40 -26.24 34.63
C GLN A 286 23.71 -25.76 35.93
N GLU A 287 23.32 -24.49 36.00
CA GLU A 287 22.74 -23.82 37.18
C GLU A 287 21.21 -23.63 37.01
N LYS A 288 20.54 -24.65 36.45
CA LYS A 288 19.09 -24.74 36.24
C LYS A 288 18.54 -26.04 36.84
N GLN A 289 17.31 -26.01 37.36
CA GLN A 289 16.63 -27.18 37.93
C GLN A 289 15.15 -27.25 37.50
N PHE A 290 14.60 -28.46 37.42
CA PHE A 290 13.16 -28.68 37.22
C PHE A 290 12.44 -28.74 38.58
N VAL A 291 11.32 -28.03 38.71
CA VAL A 291 10.54 -27.92 39.95
C VAL A 291 9.05 -28.15 39.63
N PRO A 292 8.33 -29.01 40.39
CA PRO A 292 6.88 -29.16 40.23
C PRO A 292 6.12 -27.85 40.45
N ARG A 293 5.04 -27.64 39.68
CA ARG A 293 4.13 -26.50 39.81
C ARG A 293 2.91 -26.89 40.63
N SER A 294 2.87 -26.41 41.87
CA SER A 294 1.72 -26.52 42.78
C SER A 294 0.47 -25.76 42.31
N ASP A 295 0.56 -24.94 41.25
CA ASP A 295 -0.55 -24.17 40.69
C ASP A 295 -1.19 -24.78 39.43
N GLY A 296 -0.72 -25.95 38.97
CA GLY A 296 -1.37 -26.75 37.92
C GLY A 296 -1.33 -26.17 36.49
N LYS A 297 -0.46 -25.21 36.17
CA LYS A 297 -0.40 -24.53 34.84
C LYS A 297 0.88 -24.88 34.07
N MET A 298 0.85 -24.90 32.73
CA MET A 298 1.92 -25.48 31.87
C MET A 298 2.83 -24.42 31.17
N GLY A 299 3.75 -24.82 30.27
CA GLY A 299 4.66 -23.98 29.42
C GLY A 299 4.67 -24.41 27.92
N ALA A 300 5.10 -23.55 26.97
CA ALA A 300 4.84 -23.71 25.52
C ALA A 300 6.02 -23.87 24.55
N ILE A 301 5.64 -24.60 23.50
CA ILE A 301 6.37 -24.92 22.28
C ILE A 301 6.84 -23.68 21.54
N THR A 302 8.16 -23.54 21.41
CA THR A 302 8.82 -22.77 20.34
C THR A 302 9.84 -23.67 19.66
N ALA A 303 10.20 -23.41 18.40
CA ALA A 303 10.85 -24.41 17.55
C ALA A 303 12.36 -24.63 17.79
N HIS A 304 12.89 -24.30 18.98
CA HIS A 304 14.19 -24.82 19.46
C HIS A 304 14.03 -25.71 20.70
N PRO A 305 14.80 -26.81 20.81
CA PRO A 305 14.52 -27.92 21.73
C PRO A 305 14.79 -27.62 23.22
N GLN A 306 14.93 -26.36 23.63
CA GLN A 306 15.06 -26.02 25.05
C GLN A 306 13.73 -26.17 25.81
N HIS A 307 12.59 -25.90 25.17
CA HIS A 307 11.30 -25.84 25.86
C HIS A 307 10.14 -26.46 25.08
N GLU A 308 9.48 -27.40 25.78
CA GLU A 308 8.12 -27.93 25.59
C GLU A 308 7.69 -28.40 24.19
N ASN A 309 7.39 -29.71 24.07
CA ASN A 309 6.44 -30.26 23.09
C ASN A 309 6.10 -31.70 23.54
N LEU A 310 5.42 -31.83 24.68
CA LEU A 310 5.47 -33.03 25.52
C LEU A 310 4.08 -33.48 26.01
N LEU A 311 3.52 -34.48 25.33
CA LEU A 311 2.33 -35.25 25.70
C LEU A 311 2.74 -36.36 26.66
N CYS A 312 2.22 -36.38 27.89
CA CYS A 312 2.49 -37.45 28.85
C CYS A 312 1.36 -38.49 28.88
N ASN A 313 1.71 -39.77 28.89
CA ASN A 313 0.81 -40.86 29.26
C ASN A 313 1.59 -41.91 30.07
N LEU A 314 1.06 -42.26 31.24
CA LEU A 314 1.50 -43.31 32.18
C LEU A 314 2.97 -43.74 32.03
N GLY A 315 3.87 -42.83 32.42
CA GLY A 315 5.32 -43.06 32.50
C GLY A 315 6.14 -42.62 31.29
N ASN A 316 5.50 -42.33 30.15
CA ASN A 316 6.16 -41.93 28.91
C ASN A 316 5.73 -40.54 28.43
N VAL A 317 6.62 -39.86 27.69
CA VAL A 317 6.38 -38.50 27.20
C VAL A 317 6.84 -38.36 25.74
N ARG A 318 5.94 -37.94 24.83
CA ARG A 318 6.21 -37.81 23.37
C ARG A 318 5.79 -36.47 22.77
N ARG A 319 6.26 -36.15 21.57
CA ARG A 319 5.74 -35.03 20.76
C ARG A 319 4.44 -35.43 20.06
N LEU A 320 3.63 -34.45 19.62
CA LEU A 320 2.72 -34.67 18.50
C LEU A 320 3.55 -35.11 17.29
N ILE A 321 3.17 -36.18 16.57
CA ILE A 321 3.85 -36.62 15.35
C ILE A 321 3.40 -35.78 14.14
N PRO A 322 4.13 -35.70 13.02
CA PRO A 322 3.75 -34.80 11.93
C PRO A 322 2.41 -35.15 11.28
N LEU A 323 1.95 -36.41 11.38
CA LEU A 323 0.61 -36.83 10.95
C LEU A 323 -0.50 -36.17 11.78
N GLU A 324 -0.30 -36.02 13.09
CA GLU A 324 -1.23 -35.30 13.96
C GLU A 324 -1.20 -33.80 13.63
N CYS A 325 -0.04 -33.25 13.27
CA CYS A 325 0.10 -31.87 12.82
C CYS A 325 -0.54 -31.60 11.43
N GLU A 326 -0.41 -32.53 10.47
CA GLU A 326 -1.07 -32.48 9.15
C GLU A 326 -2.60 -32.34 9.34
N ARG A 327 -3.20 -33.24 10.13
CA ARG A 327 -4.62 -33.21 10.48
C ARG A 327 -5.03 -31.93 11.22
N LEU A 328 -4.23 -31.43 12.16
CA LEU A 328 -4.50 -30.18 12.90
C LEU A 328 -4.48 -28.91 12.03
N GLN A 329 -3.94 -28.97 10.81
CA GLN A 329 -4.00 -27.90 9.81
C GLN A 329 -4.98 -28.19 8.66
N GLY A 330 -5.63 -29.36 8.67
CA GLY A 330 -6.58 -29.83 7.66
C GLY A 330 -5.94 -30.36 6.37
N PHE A 331 -4.67 -30.75 6.42
CA PHE A 331 -4.04 -31.47 5.31
C PHE A 331 -4.39 -32.96 5.36
N PRO A 332 -4.44 -33.64 4.19
CA PRO A 332 -4.51 -35.10 4.12
C PRO A 332 -3.36 -35.78 4.88
N ASP A 333 -3.60 -37.02 5.28
CA ASP A 333 -2.60 -37.86 5.93
C ASP A 333 -1.35 -38.00 5.04
N HIS A 334 -0.18 -37.83 5.63
CA HIS A 334 1.13 -37.92 4.96
C HIS A 334 1.38 -36.85 3.87
N TRP A 335 0.59 -35.77 3.80
CA TRP A 335 0.74 -34.69 2.82
C TRP A 335 2.17 -34.11 2.74
N THR A 336 2.92 -34.09 3.85
CA THR A 336 4.32 -33.61 3.89
C THR A 336 5.36 -34.72 3.89
N LYS A 337 4.96 -36.00 3.86
CA LYS A 337 5.87 -37.13 3.99
C LYS A 337 6.83 -37.26 2.80
N TYR A 338 6.38 -36.94 1.59
CA TYR A 338 7.16 -37.13 0.37
C TYR A 338 7.39 -35.83 -0.41
N GLY A 339 8.47 -35.81 -1.18
CA GLY A 339 8.76 -34.79 -2.18
C GLY A 339 9.38 -35.39 -3.44
N ILE A 340 9.45 -34.61 -4.52
CA ILE A 340 10.22 -34.97 -5.73
C ILE A 340 11.43 -34.03 -5.82
N ARG A 341 12.62 -34.62 -5.94
CA ARG A 341 13.88 -33.89 -6.13
C ARG A 341 14.73 -34.64 -7.14
N ASP A 342 15.31 -33.91 -8.10
CA ASP A 342 16.22 -34.46 -9.11
C ASP A 342 15.61 -35.67 -9.85
N GLY A 343 14.31 -35.59 -10.15
CA GLY A 343 13.48 -36.63 -10.79
C GLY A 343 13.04 -37.78 -9.89
N LYS A 344 13.56 -37.89 -8.66
CA LYS A 344 13.32 -39.01 -7.74
C LYS A 344 12.39 -38.62 -6.57
N GLN A 345 11.59 -39.56 -6.10
CA GLN A 345 10.83 -39.39 -4.86
C GLN A 345 11.78 -39.50 -3.66
N ILE A 346 11.66 -38.56 -2.72
CA ILE A 346 12.39 -38.52 -1.46
C ILE A 346 11.40 -38.51 -0.29
N GLU A 347 11.75 -39.14 0.83
CA GLU A 347 11.02 -39.02 2.09
C GLU A 347 11.59 -37.84 2.90
N LEU A 348 10.72 -37.00 3.45
CA LEU A 348 11.09 -35.81 4.21
C LEU A 348 11.15 -36.12 5.70
N SER A 349 12.26 -35.76 6.35
CA SER A 349 12.43 -35.99 7.79
C SER A 349 11.40 -35.22 8.62
N ASP A 350 10.96 -35.80 9.73
CA ASP A 350 9.90 -35.23 10.57
C ASP A 350 10.18 -33.77 10.99
N SER A 351 11.44 -33.41 11.26
CA SER A 351 11.88 -32.04 11.54
C SER A 351 11.52 -31.05 10.42
N ARG A 352 11.68 -31.44 9.14
CA ARG A 352 11.25 -30.64 7.99
C ARG A 352 9.73 -30.64 7.87
N ARG A 353 9.06 -31.77 8.12
CA ARG A 353 7.60 -31.87 8.10
C ARG A 353 6.96 -30.89 9.08
N TYR A 354 7.40 -30.82 10.34
CA TYR A 354 6.90 -29.81 11.29
C TYR A 354 7.11 -28.36 10.80
N GLN A 355 8.29 -28.04 10.26
CA GLN A 355 8.61 -26.71 9.74
C GLN A 355 7.65 -26.31 8.61
N LEU A 356 7.40 -27.22 7.67
CA LEU A 356 6.48 -27.04 6.55
C LEU A 356 5.03 -26.86 7.03
N ILE A 357 4.56 -27.73 7.94
CA ILE A 357 3.18 -27.70 8.47
C ILE A 357 2.91 -26.44 9.31
N GLY A 358 3.89 -25.97 10.11
CA GLY A 358 3.73 -24.78 10.95
C GLY A 358 3.64 -23.48 10.15
N ASN A 359 4.40 -23.39 9.06
CA ASN A 359 4.37 -22.27 8.11
C ASN A 359 3.08 -22.23 7.28
N ALA A 360 2.43 -23.38 7.04
CA ALA A 360 1.26 -23.48 6.17
C ALA A 360 0.02 -22.70 6.67
N VAL A 361 -0.79 -22.26 5.71
CA VAL A 361 -2.17 -21.79 5.97
C VAL A 361 -3.09 -22.98 6.26
N SER A 362 -4.10 -22.77 7.11
CA SER A 362 -5.04 -23.83 7.52
C SER A 362 -6.06 -24.08 6.41
N VAL A 363 -6.07 -25.30 5.86
CA VAL A 363 -6.77 -25.63 4.61
C VAL A 363 -8.29 -25.34 4.68
N PRO A 364 -9.04 -25.69 5.75
CA PRO A 364 -10.48 -25.48 5.78
C PRO A 364 -10.88 -24.00 5.89
N ILE A 365 -9.98 -23.14 6.42
CA ILE A 365 -10.21 -21.69 6.42
C ILE A 365 -10.06 -21.12 5.00
N VAL A 366 -9.09 -21.62 4.22
CA VAL A 366 -8.99 -21.27 2.79
C VAL A 366 -10.21 -21.79 2.02
N GLN A 367 -10.68 -23.01 2.32
CA GLN A 367 -11.89 -23.57 1.71
C GLN A 367 -13.09 -22.63 1.90
N ILE A 368 -13.40 -22.21 3.13
CA ILE A 368 -14.54 -21.31 3.40
C ILE A 368 -14.39 -19.95 2.69
N VAL A 369 -13.17 -19.40 2.65
CA VAL A 369 -12.88 -18.17 1.87
C VAL A 369 -13.15 -18.42 0.37
N GLY A 370 -12.72 -19.55 -0.17
CA GLY A 370 -13.00 -19.97 -1.55
C GLY A 370 -14.48 -20.14 -1.86
N GLU A 371 -15.22 -20.84 -0.99
CA GLU A 371 -16.67 -21.04 -1.12
C GLU A 371 -17.41 -19.71 -1.14
N LYS A 372 -17.04 -18.77 -0.27
CA LYS A 372 -17.57 -17.40 -0.26
C LYS A 372 -17.29 -16.63 -1.56
N ILE A 373 -16.05 -16.70 -2.08
CA ILE A 373 -15.69 -16.09 -3.37
C ILE A 373 -16.55 -16.67 -4.51
N LYS A 374 -16.69 -17.99 -4.56
CA LYS A 374 -17.40 -18.73 -5.62
C LYS A 374 -18.92 -18.57 -5.57
N ASN A 375 -19.51 -18.54 -4.37
CA ASN A 375 -20.95 -18.38 -4.18
C ASN A 375 -21.41 -16.93 -4.33
N SER A 376 -20.48 -15.97 -4.41
CA SER A 376 -20.79 -14.58 -4.68
C SER A 376 -21.18 -14.37 -6.15
N THR A 377 -22.31 -13.70 -6.37
CA THR A 377 -22.89 -13.45 -7.71
C THR A 377 -21.98 -12.70 -8.70
N GLY A 378 -20.94 -12.03 -8.20
CA GLY A 378 -20.00 -11.24 -8.98
C GLY A 378 -18.92 -11.99 -9.75
N PHE A 379 -18.54 -13.22 -9.37
CA PHE A 379 -17.33 -13.88 -9.89
C PHE A 379 -17.53 -14.56 -11.27
N LYS A 380 -18.00 -13.81 -12.28
CA LYS A 380 -18.06 -14.27 -13.68
C LYS A 380 -16.76 -13.97 -14.42
N ILE A 381 -16.03 -15.02 -14.80
CA ILE A 381 -14.87 -14.94 -15.70
C ILE A 381 -15.32 -15.23 -17.14
N ARG A 382 -14.67 -14.57 -18.11
CA ARG A 382 -15.05 -14.40 -19.52
C ARG A 382 -15.80 -15.58 -20.17
N GLY A 383 -17.00 -15.30 -20.69
CA GLY A 383 -17.72 -16.14 -21.65
C GLY A 383 -18.62 -15.31 -22.55
N ALA A 384 -18.51 -15.53 -23.87
CA ALA A 384 -19.29 -14.94 -24.98
C ALA A 384 -19.21 -13.41 -25.21
N LYS A 385 -19.23 -13.01 -26.50
CA LYS A 385 -19.54 -11.65 -26.95
C LYS A 385 -21.05 -11.48 -27.02
N ILE A 386 -21.64 -10.55 -26.26
CA ILE A 386 -22.89 -9.86 -26.62
C ILE A 386 -22.72 -8.40 -26.24
N GLY A 387 -23.10 -7.48 -27.13
CA GLY A 387 -22.93 -6.04 -26.91
C GLY A 387 -24.21 -5.33 -26.52
N LYS A 388 -24.11 -4.44 -25.52
CA LYS A 388 -24.76 -3.11 -25.50
C LYS A 388 -24.09 -2.26 -24.42
N SER A 389 -23.79 -1.01 -24.75
CA SER A 389 -23.23 -0.04 -23.81
C SER A 389 -24.30 0.42 -22.82
N VAL A 390 -24.18 0.03 -21.55
CA VAL A 390 -24.93 0.62 -20.44
C VAL A 390 -23.99 1.60 -19.74
N ALA A 391 -24.28 2.89 -19.84
CA ALA A 391 -23.55 3.93 -19.13
C ALA A 391 -23.90 3.86 -17.63
N LEU A 392 -22.97 3.38 -16.82
CA LEU A 392 -23.11 3.38 -15.36
C LEU A 392 -22.52 4.67 -14.79
N ASN A 393 -23.40 5.63 -14.49
CA ASN A 393 -23.05 6.84 -13.76
C ASN A 393 -22.77 6.53 -12.28
N THR A 394 -21.54 6.12 -11.94
CA THR A 394 -21.05 6.11 -10.56
C THR A 394 -20.60 7.52 -10.14
N PRO A 395 -21.04 8.05 -8.98
CA PRO A 395 -20.58 9.34 -8.47
C PRO A 395 -19.06 9.37 -8.23
N LEU A 396 -18.39 10.45 -8.63
CA LEU A 396 -16.94 10.68 -8.48
C LEU A 396 -16.55 11.14 -7.05
N ASP A 397 -17.35 10.80 -6.05
CA ASP A 397 -17.29 11.30 -4.66
C ASP A 397 -16.14 10.66 -3.85
N GLY A 398 -14.90 10.87 -4.30
CA GLY A 398 -13.70 10.36 -3.62
C GLY A 398 -12.37 11.00 -4.03
N LEU A 399 -12.26 11.57 -5.24
CA LEU A 399 -11.04 12.26 -5.71
C LEU A 399 -10.96 13.69 -5.17
N GLY A 400 -10.65 13.82 -3.88
CA GLY A 400 -10.59 15.11 -3.18
C GLY A 400 -9.57 16.09 -3.79
N ARG A 401 -10.04 17.29 -4.14
CA ARG A 401 -9.29 18.38 -4.79
C ARG A 401 -7.89 18.60 -4.20
N THR A 402 -6.85 18.27 -4.96
CA THR A 402 -5.44 18.61 -4.68
C THR A 402 -5.13 20.09 -4.98
N GLY A 403 -5.85 21.02 -4.35
CA GLY A 403 -5.88 22.44 -4.71
C GLY A 403 -4.60 23.27 -4.50
N LYS A 404 -3.41 22.65 -4.51
CA LYS A 404 -2.08 23.29 -4.45
C LYS A 404 -1.10 22.58 -5.37
N THR A 405 -0.34 23.36 -6.14
CA THR A 405 0.59 22.83 -7.15
C THR A 405 1.86 22.23 -6.53
N PRO A 406 2.45 21.18 -7.12
CA PRO A 406 3.68 20.54 -6.62
C PRO A 406 4.93 21.43 -6.72
N ILE A 407 4.94 22.36 -7.68
CA ILE A 407 5.95 23.41 -7.86
C ILE A 407 5.28 24.78 -7.97
N SER A 408 6.01 25.83 -7.57
CA SER A 408 5.67 27.21 -7.91
C SER A 408 6.39 27.55 -9.22
N TYR A 409 5.65 27.83 -10.29
CA TYR A 409 6.23 28.15 -11.60
C TYR A 409 5.91 29.59 -12.02
N TYR A 410 6.76 30.17 -12.85
CA TYR A 410 6.54 31.53 -13.35
C TYR A 410 5.23 31.64 -14.15
N GLY A 411 4.49 32.73 -13.98
CA GLY A 411 3.16 32.92 -14.57
C GLY A 411 2.01 32.14 -13.89
N GLY A 412 2.31 31.27 -12.91
CA GLY A 412 1.35 30.34 -12.30
C GLY A 412 0.11 30.99 -11.69
N LYS A 413 -1.06 30.69 -12.27
CA LYS A 413 -2.36 31.36 -12.01
C LYS A 413 -3.04 31.01 -10.67
N GLN A 414 -2.32 30.58 -9.64
CA GLN A 414 -2.88 30.12 -8.35
C GLN A 414 -3.92 31.08 -7.74
N ASN A 415 -3.69 32.39 -7.84
CA ASN A 415 -4.62 33.41 -7.33
C ASN A 415 -5.86 33.62 -8.21
N LEU A 416 -5.80 33.25 -9.50
CA LEU A 416 -6.88 33.39 -10.48
C LEU A 416 -7.64 32.08 -10.72
N THR A 417 -7.10 30.93 -10.27
CA THR A 417 -7.70 29.60 -10.40
C THR A 417 -9.20 29.59 -10.06
N LYS A 418 -9.65 30.30 -9.01
CA LYS A 418 -11.09 30.39 -8.67
C LYS A 418 -11.95 31.00 -9.79
N ARG A 419 -11.50 32.08 -10.44
CA ARG A 419 -12.23 32.69 -11.58
C ARG A 419 -12.12 31.80 -12.80
N ILE A 420 -10.94 31.25 -13.10
CA ILE A 420 -10.72 30.36 -14.25
C ILE A 420 -11.66 29.14 -14.17
N LEU A 421 -11.76 28.47 -13.00
CA LEU A 421 -12.67 27.35 -12.78
C LEU A 421 -14.16 27.72 -12.94
N SER A 422 -14.55 28.98 -12.69
CA SER A 422 -15.91 29.47 -12.97
C SER A 422 -16.18 29.81 -14.45
N LEU A 423 -15.14 29.78 -15.28
CA LEU A 423 -15.22 29.97 -16.74
C LEU A 423 -15.02 28.66 -17.51
N LEU A 424 -14.72 27.54 -16.83
CA LEU A 424 -14.58 26.23 -17.46
C LEU A 424 -15.96 25.73 -17.96
N PRO A 425 -16.11 25.37 -19.24
CA PRO A 425 -17.34 24.80 -19.77
C PRO A 425 -17.38 23.30 -19.46
N GLU A 426 -18.51 22.65 -19.69
CA GLU A 426 -18.56 21.18 -19.72
C GLU A 426 -17.69 20.62 -20.88
N HIS A 427 -16.89 19.59 -20.56
CA HIS A 427 -15.91 18.97 -21.45
C HIS A 427 -15.56 17.52 -21.01
N ASN A 428 -15.29 16.65 -21.97
CA ASN A 428 -14.90 15.25 -21.73
C ASN A 428 -13.37 15.07 -21.77
N LEU A 429 -12.71 15.78 -22.70
CA LEU A 429 -11.26 15.86 -22.81
C LEU A 429 -10.78 17.24 -22.30
N TYR A 430 -9.84 17.22 -21.38
CA TYR A 430 -9.14 18.41 -20.88
C TYR A 430 -7.70 18.46 -21.42
N CYS A 431 -7.23 19.64 -21.82
CA CYS A 431 -5.84 19.83 -22.25
C CYS A 431 -5.26 21.14 -21.71
N GLU A 432 -4.07 21.09 -21.11
CA GLU A 432 -3.19 22.25 -20.88
C GLU A 432 -1.98 22.17 -21.83
N PRO A 433 -1.97 22.88 -22.98
CA PRO A 433 -0.83 22.88 -23.92
C PRO A 433 0.43 23.57 -23.36
N PHE A 434 0.26 24.37 -22.29
CA PHE A 434 1.29 25.13 -21.58
C PHE A 434 1.11 24.95 -20.06
N VAL A 435 1.37 23.75 -19.53
CA VAL A 435 1.06 23.40 -18.13
C VAL A 435 1.86 24.24 -17.12
N GLY A 436 3.17 24.42 -17.31
CA GLY A 436 4.06 25.08 -16.36
C GLY A 436 3.90 24.54 -14.93
N GLY A 437 3.18 25.28 -14.08
CA GLY A 437 2.86 24.90 -12.70
C GLY A 437 1.59 24.06 -12.50
N GLY A 438 0.77 23.83 -13.52
CA GLY A 438 -0.48 23.05 -13.44
C GLY A 438 -1.57 23.67 -12.57
N ALA A 439 -1.60 25.00 -12.45
CA ALA A 439 -2.40 25.72 -11.44
C ALA A 439 -3.92 25.64 -11.64
N VAL A 440 -4.39 25.19 -12.81
CA VAL A 440 -5.81 24.93 -13.10
C VAL A 440 -6.05 23.42 -13.09
N PHE A 441 -5.22 22.63 -13.79
CA PHE A 441 -5.22 21.16 -13.77
C PHE A 441 -5.30 20.51 -12.37
N PHE A 442 -4.48 20.96 -11.40
CA PHE A 442 -4.50 20.40 -10.04
C PHE A 442 -5.73 20.80 -9.20
N ALA A 443 -6.50 21.79 -9.67
CA ALA A 443 -7.60 22.41 -8.92
C ALA A 443 -9.00 22.20 -9.55
N LYS A 444 -9.08 21.83 -10.84
CA LYS A 444 -10.32 21.33 -11.46
C LYS A 444 -10.65 19.92 -10.93
N GLU A 445 -11.91 19.54 -11.04
CA GLU A 445 -12.29 18.13 -10.94
C GLU A 445 -11.70 17.36 -12.15
N PRO A 446 -11.32 16.08 -12.00
CA PRO A 446 -10.81 15.28 -13.12
C PRO A 446 -11.81 15.14 -14.28
N SER A 447 -11.30 15.01 -15.50
CA SER A 447 -12.08 14.65 -16.71
C SER A 447 -11.73 13.24 -17.18
N SER A 448 -12.55 12.64 -18.04
CA SER A 448 -12.34 11.27 -18.55
C SER A 448 -11.05 11.11 -19.34
N VAL A 449 -10.62 12.16 -20.05
CA VAL A 449 -9.32 12.24 -20.72
C VAL A 449 -8.66 13.55 -20.31
N GLU A 450 -7.40 13.49 -19.88
CA GLU A 450 -6.63 14.68 -19.51
C GLU A 450 -5.22 14.64 -20.09
N VAL A 451 -4.79 15.76 -20.67
CA VAL A 451 -3.48 15.93 -21.29
C VAL A 451 -2.80 17.17 -20.72
N ILE A 452 -1.54 17.04 -20.31
CA ILE A 452 -0.68 18.18 -19.95
C ILE A 452 0.58 18.18 -20.82
N ASN A 453 0.99 19.35 -21.29
CA ASN A 453 2.15 19.54 -22.15
C ASN A 453 2.97 20.74 -21.69
N ASP A 454 4.30 20.64 -21.79
CA ASP A 454 5.19 21.81 -21.79
C ASP A 454 6.29 21.62 -22.85
N LEU A 455 6.88 22.72 -23.29
CA LEU A 455 8.04 22.69 -24.18
C LEU A 455 9.35 22.57 -23.36
N ASP A 456 9.39 23.01 -22.09
CA ASP A 456 10.55 22.73 -21.25
C ASP A 456 10.53 21.28 -20.75
N GLY A 457 11.33 20.44 -21.39
CA GLY A 457 11.56 19.05 -21.01
C GLY A 457 11.99 18.84 -19.55
N LYS A 458 12.46 19.88 -18.84
CA LYS A 458 12.73 19.83 -17.38
C LYS A 458 11.42 19.80 -16.57
N VAL A 459 10.44 20.62 -16.96
CA VAL A 459 9.09 20.64 -16.37
C VAL A 459 8.36 19.34 -16.69
N VAL A 460 8.44 18.87 -17.94
CA VAL A 460 7.86 17.58 -18.33
C VAL A 460 8.52 16.41 -17.60
N ASN A 461 9.85 16.39 -17.48
CA ASN A 461 10.55 15.41 -16.66
C ASN A 461 10.08 15.44 -15.20
N PHE A 462 9.88 16.63 -14.62
CA PHE A 462 9.38 16.76 -13.26
C PHE A 462 8.01 16.07 -13.09
N TYR A 463 7.03 16.31 -13.98
CA TYR A 463 5.73 15.63 -13.92
C TYR A 463 5.82 14.13 -14.21
N ARG A 464 6.64 13.71 -15.19
CA ARG A 464 6.90 12.29 -15.47
C ARG A 464 7.51 11.56 -14.27
N VAL A 465 8.41 12.19 -13.52
CA VAL A 465 8.97 11.64 -12.27
C VAL A 465 7.93 11.67 -11.13
N CYS A 466 7.08 12.69 -11.05
CA CYS A 466 5.95 12.73 -10.12
C CYS A 466 4.94 11.60 -10.36
N LYS A 467 4.74 11.17 -11.62
CA LYS A 467 3.88 10.03 -11.98
C LYS A 467 4.58 8.68 -11.80
N LEU A 468 5.81 8.52 -12.31
CA LEU A 468 6.45 7.21 -12.45
C LEU A 468 7.39 6.84 -11.29
N GLN A 469 7.93 7.81 -10.56
CA GLN A 469 8.98 7.57 -9.54
C GLN A 469 8.78 8.43 -8.27
N PHE A 470 7.53 8.81 -7.97
CA PHE A 470 7.14 9.72 -6.88
C PHE A 470 7.90 9.49 -5.56
N THR A 471 7.97 8.24 -5.09
CA THR A 471 8.61 7.88 -3.81
C THR A 471 10.11 8.18 -3.77
N LYS A 472 10.82 8.19 -4.92
CA LYS A 472 12.23 8.59 -4.96
C LYS A 472 12.36 10.11 -4.84
N LEU A 473 11.63 10.85 -5.66
CA LEU A 473 11.62 12.31 -5.68
C LEU A 473 11.15 12.90 -4.34
N GLN A 474 10.07 12.35 -3.77
CA GLN A 474 9.59 12.72 -2.45
C GLN A 474 10.69 12.54 -1.38
N LYS A 475 11.42 11.42 -1.37
CA LYS A 475 12.49 11.22 -0.37
C LYS A 475 13.62 12.24 -0.50
N LEU A 476 14.05 12.58 -1.73
CA LEU A 476 15.03 13.67 -1.95
C LEU A 476 14.49 15.02 -1.47
N ILE A 477 13.25 15.37 -1.82
CA ILE A 477 12.59 16.61 -1.39
C ILE A 477 12.50 16.67 0.15
N GLN A 478 12.09 15.58 0.82
CA GLN A 478 12.04 15.52 2.28
C GLN A 478 13.42 15.65 2.94
N SER A 479 14.48 15.07 2.37
CA SER A 479 15.85 15.24 2.87
C SER A 479 16.49 16.58 2.51
N THR A 480 15.82 17.47 1.75
CA THR A 480 16.39 18.76 1.33
C THR A 480 16.19 19.85 2.40
N PRO A 481 17.25 20.37 3.06
CA PRO A 481 17.19 21.62 3.82
C PRO A 481 17.14 22.85 2.89
N HIS A 482 16.60 23.96 3.39
CA HIS A 482 16.71 25.27 2.74
C HIS A 482 18.19 25.70 2.76
N SER A 483 18.91 25.52 1.65
CA SER A 483 20.37 25.66 1.60
C SER A 483 20.86 26.26 0.29
N ARG A 484 21.72 27.28 0.39
CA ARG A 484 22.37 27.93 -0.75
C ARG A 484 23.28 26.98 -1.54
N LYS A 485 23.93 26.02 -0.85
CA LYS A 485 24.79 25.02 -1.50
C LYS A 485 23.97 24.08 -2.39
N LEU A 486 22.87 23.53 -1.86
CA LEU A 486 21.97 22.65 -2.62
C LEU A 486 21.26 23.40 -3.77
N HIS A 487 20.99 24.70 -3.60
CA HIS A 487 20.48 25.54 -4.70
C HIS A 487 21.50 25.67 -5.84
N THR A 488 22.77 25.94 -5.55
CA THR A 488 23.84 25.98 -6.57
C THR A 488 24.05 24.61 -7.23
N GLU A 489 24.04 23.51 -6.47
CA GLU A 489 24.16 22.15 -7.00
C GLU A 489 22.98 21.78 -7.91
N ALA A 490 21.74 22.09 -7.49
CA ALA A 490 20.56 21.97 -8.33
C ALA A 490 20.64 22.85 -9.58
N LYS A 491 21.29 24.02 -9.52
CA LYS A 491 21.52 24.85 -10.71
C LYS A 491 22.43 24.13 -11.70
N ALA A 492 23.55 23.58 -11.23
CA ALA A 492 24.49 22.82 -12.06
C ALA A 492 23.84 21.59 -12.70
N ILE A 493 23.04 20.82 -11.95
CA ILE A 493 22.32 19.62 -12.45
C ILE A 493 21.31 19.94 -13.57
N LEU A 494 20.80 21.18 -13.65
CA LEU A 494 19.94 21.64 -14.76
C LEU A 494 20.71 22.30 -15.92
N GLN A 495 22.02 22.48 -15.78
CA GLN A 495 22.93 22.96 -16.84
C GLN A 495 23.82 21.83 -17.39
N ASP A 496 23.88 20.67 -16.71
CA ASP A 496 24.62 19.49 -17.13
C ASP A 496 23.75 18.60 -18.04
N ASP A 497 24.00 18.63 -19.34
CA ASP A 497 23.35 17.77 -20.33
C ASP A 497 23.81 16.30 -20.25
N THR A 498 24.93 16.00 -19.59
CA THR A 498 25.47 14.64 -19.45
C THR A 498 24.79 13.84 -18.33
N GLU A 499 24.22 14.49 -17.32
CA GLU A 499 23.47 13.86 -16.23
C GLU A 499 22.22 13.14 -16.76
N LYS A 500 22.12 11.83 -16.44
CA LYS A 500 21.08 10.91 -16.92
C LYS A 500 20.06 10.54 -15.83
N ASP A 501 20.31 10.92 -14.57
CA ASP A 501 19.36 10.70 -13.48
C ASP A 501 18.20 11.71 -13.56
N MET A 502 17.13 11.26 -14.22
CA MET A 502 15.85 11.95 -14.34
C MET A 502 15.27 12.38 -12.99
N VAL A 503 15.51 11.62 -11.90
CA VAL A 503 15.04 11.96 -10.55
C VAL A 503 15.86 13.09 -9.95
N LYS A 504 17.19 13.10 -10.13
CA LYS A 504 18.03 14.27 -9.77
C LYS A 504 17.63 15.51 -10.55
N LYS A 505 17.38 15.40 -11.87
CA LYS A 505 16.89 16.53 -12.68
C LYS A 505 15.51 17.03 -12.22
N ALA A 506 14.58 16.15 -11.86
CA ALA A 506 13.29 16.55 -11.28
C ALA A 506 13.41 17.18 -9.89
N TRP A 507 14.28 16.64 -9.02
CA TRP A 507 14.60 17.23 -7.72
C TRP A 507 15.20 18.63 -7.89
N ALA A 508 16.12 18.80 -8.84
CA ALA A 508 16.75 20.08 -9.13
C ALA A 508 15.74 21.13 -9.64
N VAL A 509 14.76 20.74 -10.47
CA VAL A 509 13.60 21.59 -10.80
C VAL A 509 12.82 22.00 -9.55
N TRP A 510 12.54 21.07 -8.64
CA TRP A 510 11.83 21.39 -7.39
C TRP A 510 12.63 22.36 -6.49
N VAL A 511 13.94 22.18 -6.36
CA VAL A 511 14.81 23.10 -5.61
C VAL A 511 14.87 24.47 -6.28
N GLN A 512 15.07 24.53 -7.59
CA GLN A 512 15.16 25.78 -8.34
C GLN A 512 13.83 26.56 -8.39
N THR A 513 12.68 25.89 -8.37
CA THR A 513 11.36 26.54 -8.30
C THR A 513 10.98 27.00 -6.89
N ASN A 514 11.39 26.29 -5.83
CA ASN A 514 11.01 26.62 -4.45
C ASN A 514 12.07 27.41 -3.65
N MET A 515 13.33 27.49 -4.11
CA MET A 515 14.42 28.20 -3.41
C MET A 515 15.03 29.37 -4.21
N SER A 516 14.57 29.65 -5.43
CA SER A 516 14.97 30.84 -6.19
C SER A 516 14.03 32.01 -5.98
N PHE A 517 14.57 33.23 -6.07
CA PHE A 517 13.80 34.47 -6.02
C PHE A 517 12.73 34.50 -7.12
N SER A 518 11.50 34.85 -6.75
CA SER A 518 10.31 34.80 -7.61
C SER A 518 10.06 33.45 -8.31
N SER A 519 10.54 32.34 -7.73
CA SER A 519 10.42 30.97 -8.28
C SER A 519 10.99 30.77 -9.70
N ARG A 520 11.92 31.65 -10.11
CA ARG A 520 12.58 31.59 -11.42
C ARG A 520 13.71 30.55 -11.42
N ILE A 521 13.64 29.55 -12.29
CA ILE A 521 14.71 28.56 -12.47
C ILE A 521 16.00 29.28 -12.91
N PHE A 522 17.17 28.85 -12.43
CA PHE A 522 18.46 29.53 -12.58
C PHE A 522 18.59 30.91 -11.88
N GLY A 523 17.52 31.41 -11.25
CA GLY A 523 17.49 32.67 -10.50
C GLY A 523 18.34 32.65 -9.23
N GLY A 524 18.52 33.82 -8.60
CA GLY A 524 19.29 33.93 -7.37
C GLY A 524 18.59 33.28 -6.16
N TYR A 525 19.36 32.67 -5.26
CA TYR A 525 18.86 32.05 -4.03
C TYR A 525 18.03 33.02 -3.18
N ALA A 526 16.81 32.62 -2.83
CA ALA A 526 15.88 33.38 -2.00
C ALA A 526 16.26 33.28 -0.51
N TYR A 527 16.30 34.42 0.19
CA TYR A 527 16.53 34.45 1.63
C TYR A 527 15.89 35.69 2.26
N GLU A 528 15.49 35.59 3.52
CA GLU A 528 15.00 36.70 4.34
C GLU A 528 16.07 37.18 5.33
N ARG A 529 15.91 38.42 5.83
CA ARG A 529 16.81 39.03 6.83
C ARG A 529 16.14 39.37 8.16
N LYS A 530 14.80 39.25 8.26
CA LYS A 530 14.01 39.66 9.44
C LYS A 530 13.01 38.59 9.93
N SER A 531 12.82 37.52 9.17
CA SER A 531 11.78 36.52 9.40
C SER A 531 12.17 35.18 8.75
N ASN A 532 11.41 34.12 9.06
CA ASN A 532 11.59 32.77 8.53
C ASN A 532 10.48 32.37 7.53
N GLY A 533 9.95 33.35 6.77
CA GLY A 533 8.83 33.17 5.85
C GLY A 533 9.13 32.16 4.74
N ILE A 534 10.14 32.42 3.90
CA ILE A 534 10.62 31.50 2.84
C ILE A 534 10.89 30.10 3.42
N THR A 535 11.59 29.98 4.55
CA THR A 535 11.89 28.68 5.18
C THR A 535 10.62 27.93 5.57
N LYS A 536 9.63 28.61 6.16
CA LYS A 536 8.31 28.02 6.45
C LYS A 536 7.56 27.62 5.18
N THR A 537 7.60 28.45 4.13
CA THR A 537 6.97 28.14 2.82
C THR A 537 7.58 26.89 2.18
N ILE A 538 8.91 26.73 2.24
CA ILE A 538 9.61 25.53 1.75
C ILE A 538 9.21 24.30 2.57
N VAL A 539 9.16 24.39 3.91
CA VAL A 539 8.69 23.29 4.76
C VAL A 539 7.24 22.91 4.46
N ASN A 540 6.36 23.89 4.25
CA ASN A 540 4.98 23.65 3.85
C ASN A 540 4.91 22.96 2.48
N LYS A 541 5.67 23.43 1.48
CA LYS A 541 5.77 22.77 0.16
C LYS A 541 6.30 21.34 0.23
N LYS A 542 7.21 21.04 1.15
CA LYS A 542 7.65 19.65 1.44
C LYS A 542 6.52 18.82 2.05
N ASN A 543 5.82 19.35 3.05
CA ASN A 543 4.71 18.64 3.72
C ASN A 543 3.52 18.40 2.77
N GLU A 544 3.25 19.33 1.86
CA GLU A 544 2.21 19.23 0.82
C GLU A 544 2.58 18.25 -0.31
N PHE A 545 3.86 17.87 -0.44
CA PHE A 545 4.34 16.93 -1.46
C PHE A 545 3.98 15.47 -1.11
N THR A 546 2.70 15.15 -1.25
CA THR A 546 2.04 13.89 -0.87
C THR A 546 1.67 13.03 -2.08
N SER A 547 1.34 11.75 -1.86
CA SER A 547 1.01 10.80 -2.94
C SER A 547 -0.13 11.27 -3.84
N ALA A 548 -1.04 12.11 -3.32
CA ALA A 548 -2.15 12.68 -4.06
C ALA A 548 -1.71 13.42 -5.35
N ILE A 549 -0.45 13.89 -5.44
CA ILE A 549 0.13 14.43 -6.69
C ILE A 549 0.33 13.33 -7.74
N CYS A 550 0.84 12.16 -7.33
CA CYS A 550 0.96 10.96 -8.16
C CYS A 550 -0.42 10.44 -8.56
N ASP A 551 -1.31 10.31 -7.57
CA ASP A 551 -2.68 9.80 -7.75
C ASP A 551 -3.48 10.70 -8.74
N ARG A 552 -3.31 12.03 -8.65
CA ARG A 552 -3.90 13.02 -9.57
C ARG A 552 -3.33 12.94 -11.00
N LEU A 553 -2.10 12.46 -11.17
CA LEU A 553 -1.40 12.34 -12.47
C LEU A 553 -1.55 10.95 -13.13
N ASP A 554 -2.03 9.93 -12.41
CA ASP A 554 -2.05 8.55 -12.92
C ASP A 554 -2.91 8.40 -14.20
N LEU A 555 -4.08 9.05 -14.23
CA LEU A 555 -4.97 9.15 -15.40
C LEU A 555 -4.41 9.92 -16.63
N VAL A 556 -3.31 10.67 -16.47
CA VAL A 556 -3.01 11.84 -17.32
C VAL A 556 -1.93 11.57 -18.36
N ASP A 557 -2.17 11.96 -19.61
CA ASP A 557 -1.16 12.00 -20.67
C ASP A 557 -0.20 13.17 -20.44
N ILE A 558 1.11 12.90 -20.45
CA ILE A 558 2.16 13.91 -20.22
C ILE A 558 3.02 14.01 -21.48
N GLU A 559 2.71 15.02 -22.30
CA GLU A 559 3.36 15.33 -23.58
C GLU A 559 4.60 16.23 -23.38
N CYS A 560 5.50 16.22 -24.37
CA CYS A 560 6.73 17.03 -24.40
C CYS A 560 6.95 17.61 -25.80
N ASN A 561 5.97 18.33 -26.32
CA ASN A 561 5.86 18.67 -27.74
C ASN A 561 5.45 20.14 -27.94
N ASP A 562 5.50 20.60 -29.19
CA ASP A 562 4.91 21.88 -29.57
C ASP A 562 3.41 21.93 -29.21
N ALA A 563 3.02 22.99 -28.50
CA ALA A 563 1.66 23.22 -28.07
C ALA A 563 0.66 23.30 -29.23
N LEU A 564 1.07 23.83 -30.39
CA LEU A 564 0.22 23.95 -31.58
C LEU A 564 -0.09 22.57 -32.18
N THR A 565 0.86 21.64 -32.09
CA THR A 565 0.73 20.23 -32.49
C THR A 565 -0.13 19.44 -31.50
N VAL A 566 0.01 19.66 -30.20
CA VAL A 566 -0.85 19.03 -29.18
C VAL A 566 -2.31 19.51 -29.27
N ILE A 567 -2.55 20.80 -29.54
CA ILE A 567 -3.90 21.31 -29.77
C ILE A 567 -4.56 20.61 -30.97
N LYS A 568 -3.82 20.48 -32.08
CA LYS A 568 -4.32 19.78 -33.29
C LYS A 568 -4.59 18.29 -33.06
N SER A 569 -3.69 17.57 -32.37
CA SER A 569 -3.81 16.13 -32.19
C SER A 569 -4.93 15.72 -31.21
N ARG A 570 -5.38 16.64 -30.35
CA ARG A 570 -6.45 16.43 -29.37
C ARG A 570 -7.74 17.20 -29.69
N ASP A 571 -7.89 17.81 -30.88
CA ASP A 571 -9.07 18.59 -31.26
C ASP A 571 -10.30 17.72 -31.60
N THR A 572 -11.31 17.80 -30.74
CA THR A 572 -12.63 17.17 -30.92
C THR A 572 -13.72 18.14 -30.42
N ARG A 573 -14.99 17.88 -30.76
CA ARG A 573 -16.14 18.66 -30.24
C ARG A 573 -16.28 18.60 -28.71
N GLU A 574 -15.69 17.60 -28.07
CA GLU A 574 -15.74 17.38 -26.61
C GLU A 574 -14.49 17.88 -25.88
N SER A 575 -13.50 18.39 -26.62
CA SER A 575 -12.23 18.88 -26.10
C SER A 575 -12.34 20.30 -25.56
N PHE A 576 -11.72 20.54 -24.40
CA PHE A 576 -11.49 21.87 -23.86
C PHE A 576 -10.00 22.12 -23.61
N PHE A 577 -9.51 23.23 -24.17
CA PHE A 577 -8.13 23.68 -24.03
C PHE A 577 -8.05 24.88 -23.07
N TYR A 578 -7.38 24.71 -21.92
CA TYR A 578 -6.93 25.86 -21.13
C TYR A 578 -5.55 26.28 -21.61
N VAL A 579 -5.42 27.51 -22.12
CA VAL A 579 -4.25 27.97 -22.87
C VAL A 579 -3.65 29.18 -22.16
N ASP A 580 -2.41 29.03 -21.68
CA ASP A 580 -1.72 30.06 -20.89
C ASP A 580 -0.29 30.26 -21.43
N PRO A 581 -0.17 30.83 -22.66
CA PRO A 581 1.10 30.91 -23.37
C PRO A 581 2.03 31.98 -22.78
N PRO A 582 3.31 32.01 -23.14
CA PRO A 582 4.20 33.11 -22.80
C PRO A 582 3.70 34.44 -23.39
N TYR A 583 3.65 35.51 -22.59
CA TYR A 583 3.10 36.78 -23.06
C TYR A 583 4.14 37.61 -23.82
N PHE A 584 4.01 37.65 -25.15
CA PHE A 584 4.94 38.32 -26.09
C PHE A 584 5.17 39.82 -25.80
N ASN A 585 4.26 40.47 -25.08
CA ASN A 585 4.30 41.88 -24.68
C ASN A 585 4.74 42.06 -23.22
N SER A 586 5.57 41.15 -22.70
CA SER A 586 6.09 41.18 -21.32
C SER A 586 7.59 40.90 -21.27
N ASP A 587 8.21 41.07 -20.10
CA ASP A 587 9.64 40.79 -19.88
C ASP A 587 9.88 39.25 -19.77
N MET A 588 10.17 38.62 -20.92
CA MET A 588 10.05 37.16 -21.15
C MET A 588 11.21 36.32 -20.60
N GLY A 589 11.59 36.50 -19.33
CA GLY A 589 12.85 36.01 -18.74
C GLY A 589 13.32 34.59 -19.10
N HIS A 590 12.42 33.59 -19.16
CA HIS A 590 12.77 32.21 -19.56
C HIS A 590 12.25 31.80 -20.93
N TYR A 591 11.18 32.42 -21.43
CA TYR A 591 10.61 32.14 -22.75
C TYR A 591 11.25 33.03 -23.83
N LYS A 592 12.59 33.10 -23.82
CA LYS A 592 13.36 33.77 -24.88
C LYS A 592 13.13 33.06 -26.21
N GLY A 593 12.27 33.64 -27.04
CA GLY A 593 11.93 33.12 -28.37
C GLY A 593 10.45 33.16 -28.71
N TYR A 594 9.53 33.19 -27.72
CA TYR A 594 8.10 33.19 -28.02
C TYR A 594 7.63 34.57 -28.52
N SER A 595 7.47 34.68 -29.83
CA SER A 595 7.33 35.94 -30.54
C SER A 595 5.87 36.38 -30.76
N LYS A 596 5.72 37.58 -31.30
CA LYS A 596 4.45 38.08 -31.85
C LYS A 596 3.88 37.15 -32.95
N GLN A 597 4.75 36.46 -33.69
CA GLN A 597 4.37 35.52 -34.74
C GLN A 597 3.85 34.21 -34.16
N ASP A 598 4.48 33.66 -33.12
CA ASP A 598 4.04 32.43 -32.45
C ASP A 598 2.68 32.61 -31.75
N PHE A 599 2.47 33.78 -31.12
CA PHE A 599 1.16 34.15 -30.59
C PHE A 599 0.12 34.27 -31.70
N THR A 600 0.48 34.83 -32.86
CA THR A 600 -0.43 34.90 -34.02
C THR A 600 -0.78 33.50 -34.54
N GLN A 601 0.19 32.59 -34.68
CA GLN A 601 -0.06 31.19 -35.08
C GLN A 601 -0.97 30.45 -34.10
N LEU A 602 -0.83 30.70 -32.79
CA LEU A 602 -1.73 30.18 -31.77
C LEU A 602 -3.16 30.66 -31.98
N LEU A 603 -3.38 31.96 -32.17
CA LEU A 603 -4.72 32.50 -32.44
C LEU A 603 -5.29 31.97 -33.77
N ASP A 604 -4.45 31.80 -34.79
CA ASP A 604 -4.81 31.22 -36.09
C ASP A 604 -5.33 29.78 -35.95
N ILE A 605 -4.78 28.99 -35.02
CA ILE A 605 -5.23 27.62 -34.74
C ILE A 605 -6.47 27.60 -33.84
N LEU A 606 -6.50 28.42 -32.79
CA LEU A 606 -7.68 28.56 -31.92
C LEU A 606 -8.92 29.09 -32.67
N SER A 607 -8.74 29.77 -33.82
CA SER A 607 -9.83 30.15 -34.73
C SER A 607 -10.40 29.00 -35.59
N LYS A 608 -9.77 27.81 -35.56
CA LYS A 608 -10.06 26.67 -36.44
C LYS A 608 -10.37 25.36 -35.70
N ILE A 609 -10.24 25.32 -34.37
CA ILE A 609 -10.56 24.12 -33.57
C ILE A 609 -12.07 23.83 -33.54
N LYS A 610 -12.42 22.56 -33.39
CA LYS A 610 -13.80 22.06 -33.16
C LYS A 610 -14.18 22.12 -31.68
N GLY A 611 -13.18 22.05 -30.80
CA GLY A 611 -13.35 22.13 -29.35
C GLY A 611 -13.55 23.55 -28.80
N LYS A 612 -13.65 23.64 -27.48
CA LYS A 612 -13.73 24.90 -26.73
C LYS A 612 -12.33 25.31 -26.26
N PHE A 613 -12.05 26.61 -26.14
CA PHE A 613 -10.81 27.08 -25.52
C PHE A 613 -11.03 28.25 -24.56
N LEU A 614 -10.17 28.36 -23.55
CA LEU A 614 -10.03 29.52 -22.68
C LEU A 614 -8.57 29.97 -22.68
N LEU A 615 -8.31 31.10 -23.33
CA LEU A 615 -6.99 31.72 -23.45
C LEU A 615 -6.79 32.77 -22.36
N SER A 616 -5.75 32.64 -21.54
CA SER A 616 -5.26 33.69 -20.65
C SER A 616 -4.15 34.49 -21.35
N SER A 617 -4.24 35.83 -21.36
CA SER A 617 -3.17 36.70 -21.87
C SER A 617 -3.22 38.10 -21.27
N TYR A 618 -2.33 38.99 -21.73
CA TYR A 618 -2.54 40.44 -21.61
C TYR A 618 -3.34 40.98 -22.81
N PRO A 619 -3.97 42.17 -22.68
CA PRO A 619 -4.53 42.91 -23.81
C PRO A 619 -3.50 43.11 -24.93
N SER A 620 -3.94 42.98 -26.19
CA SER A 620 -3.16 43.31 -27.38
C SER A 620 -4.06 43.49 -28.60
N ASP A 621 -3.64 44.32 -29.55
CA ASP A 621 -4.43 44.67 -30.74
C ASP A 621 -4.72 43.44 -31.62
N ILE A 622 -3.78 42.48 -31.67
CA ILE A 622 -3.94 41.21 -32.38
C ILE A 622 -5.12 40.43 -31.80
N LEU A 623 -5.15 40.28 -30.46
CA LEU A 623 -6.21 39.54 -29.79
C LEU A 623 -7.56 40.24 -29.94
N GLU A 624 -7.60 41.57 -29.87
CA GLU A 624 -8.83 42.34 -30.09
C GLU A 624 -9.35 42.20 -31.53
N ASN A 625 -8.45 42.19 -32.53
CA ASN A 625 -8.81 41.95 -33.93
C ASN A 625 -9.35 40.53 -34.16
N TYR A 626 -8.72 39.50 -33.57
CA TYR A 626 -9.21 38.13 -33.63
C TYR A 626 -10.56 37.97 -32.92
N LYS A 627 -10.70 38.53 -31.71
CA LYS A 627 -11.94 38.57 -30.94
C LYS A 627 -13.10 39.19 -31.73
N LYS A 628 -12.88 40.33 -32.39
CA LYS A 628 -13.87 40.98 -33.27
C LYS A 628 -14.20 40.11 -34.49
N LYS A 629 -13.19 39.57 -35.16
CA LYS A 629 -13.33 38.73 -36.38
C LYS A 629 -14.11 37.43 -36.13
N TYR A 630 -13.83 36.75 -35.02
CA TYR A 630 -14.39 35.44 -34.68
C TYR A 630 -15.46 35.48 -33.58
N LYS A 631 -15.91 36.68 -33.18
CA LYS A 631 -16.94 36.94 -32.16
C LYS A 631 -16.68 36.21 -30.83
N TRP A 632 -15.43 36.17 -30.39
CA TRP A 632 -15.04 35.56 -29.11
C TRP A 632 -15.52 36.38 -27.92
N SER A 633 -15.91 35.69 -26.84
CA SER A 633 -16.26 36.32 -25.56
C SER A 633 -14.99 36.61 -24.76
N GLN A 634 -14.99 37.66 -23.95
CA GLN A 634 -13.81 38.09 -23.20
C GLN A 634 -14.18 38.72 -21.85
N GLN A 635 -13.38 38.45 -20.82
CA GLN A 635 -13.40 39.13 -19.52
C GLN A 635 -12.01 39.66 -19.17
N SER A 636 -11.94 40.75 -18.41
CA SER A 636 -10.71 41.31 -17.86
C SER A 636 -10.69 41.24 -16.33
N VAL A 637 -9.49 41.15 -15.75
CA VAL A 637 -9.26 41.19 -14.29
C VAL A 637 -8.03 42.05 -14.01
N GLU A 638 -8.18 43.08 -13.18
CA GLU A 638 -7.03 43.86 -12.67
C GLU A 638 -6.37 43.16 -11.47
N GLN A 639 -5.05 43.26 -11.37
CA GLN A 639 -4.25 42.79 -10.24
C GLN A 639 -3.18 43.83 -9.85
N THR A 640 -2.93 44.00 -8.55
CA THR A 640 -1.82 44.82 -8.06
C THR A 640 -0.52 44.01 -8.05
N VAL A 641 0.54 44.50 -8.69
CA VAL A 641 1.85 43.82 -8.72
C VAL A 641 2.61 44.06 -7.42
N SER A 642 2.67 43.05 -6.56
CA SER A 642 3.26 43.08 -5.21
C SER A 642 4.80 43.18 -5.14
N VAL A 643 5.48 43.47 -6.26
CA VAL A 643 6.95 43.55 -6.34
C VAL A 643 7.40 44.85 -7.00
N ALA A 644 7.17 45.97 -6.31
CA ALA A 644 7.70 47.28 -6.67
C ALA A 644 8.29 47.99 -5.43
N LYS A 645 9.62 48.07 -5.34
CA LYS A 645 10.26 48.97 -4.36
C LYS A 645 10.15 50.42 -4.85
N GLY A 646 9.28 51.21 -4.21
CA GLY A 646 9.42 52.67 -4.15
C GLY A 646 8.80 53.53 -5.26
N LYS A 647 8.10 52.96 -6.26
CA LYS A 647 7.28 53.75 -7.21
C LYS A 647 5.98 53.03 -7.55
N ARG A 648 4.85 53.74 -7.32
CA ARG A 648 3.42 53.50 -7.69
C ARG A 648 2.96 52.06 -7.94
N ASP A 649 1.83 51.68 -7.34
CA ASP A 649 1.12 50.42 -7.59
C ASP A 649 0.92 50.15 -9.09
N LYS A 650 1.77 49.28 -9.64
CA LYS A 650 1.61 48.81 -11.02
C LYS A 650 0.44 47.85 -11.06
N LYS A 651 -0.71 48.34 -11.53
CA LYS A 651 -1.81 47.49 -11.97
C LYS A 651 -1.36 46.66 -13.18
N LYS A 652 -1.83 45.41 -13.23
CA LYS A 652 -1.65 44.46 -14.32
C LYS A 652 -3.03 43.94 -14.72
N THR A 653 -3.41 44.11 -15.98
CA THR A 653 -4.70 43.60 -16.48
C THR A 653 -4.47 42.29 -17.20
N GLU A 654 -5.08 41.23 -16.68
CA GLU A 654 -5.13 39.90 -17.31
C GLU A 654 -6.48 39.77 -18.04
N VAL A 655 -6.49 39.16 -19.23
CA VAL A 655 -7.71 38.90 -19.99
C VAL A 655 -7.90 37.41 -20.25
N PHE A 656 -9.15 36.97 -20.13
CA PHE A 656 -9.61 35.62 -20.44
C PHE A 656 -10.49 35.69 -21.68
N THR A 657 -10.10 35.01 -22.75
CA THR A 657 -10.80 35.04 -24.05
C THR A 657 -11.22 33.63 -24.46
N ALA A 658 -12.45 33.46 -24.95
CA ALA A 658 -13.05 32.15 -25.22
C ALA A 658 -13.93 32.13 -26.47
N ASN A 659 -14.01 30.97 -27.14
CA ASN A 659 -14.93 30.73 -28.26
C ASN A 659 -16.35 30.31 -27.83
N TYR A 660 -16.72 30.55 -26.56
CA TYR A 660 -18.05 30.33 -25.99
C TYR A 660 -18.41 31.48 -25.05
N ASP A 661 -19.69 31.62 -24.71
CA ASP A 661 -20.19 32.68 -23.83
C ASP A 661 -19.69 32.50 -22.38
N ILE A 662 -18.89 33.46 -21.90
CA ILE A 662 -18.45 33.56 -20.49
C ILE A 662 -19.13 34.72 -19.74
N GLY A 663 -20.10 35.42 -20.34
CA GLY A 663 -20.64 36.68 -19.81
C GLY A 663 -21.60 36.56 -18.62
N LYS A 664 -22.12 35.37 -18.31
CA LYS A 664 -23.33 35.20 -17.45
C LYS A 664 -23.07 34.89 -15.97
N THR A 665 -21.81 34.72 -15.54
CA THR A 665 -21.51 34.00 -14.29
C THR A 665 -21.69 34.78 -12.98
N GLU A 666 -22.07 36.07 -13.02
CA GLU A 666 -22.08 36.91 -11.79
C GLU A 666 -23.42 36.95 -11.05
N GLN A 667 -24.53 36.50 -11.64
CA GLN A 667 -25.86 36.53 -10.98
C GLN A 667 -26.20 35.27 -10.16
N SER A 668 -25.55 34.12 -10.37
CA SER A 668 -25.99 32.83 -9.76
C SER A 668 -25.46 32.55 -8.35
N LEU A 669 -24.44 33.28 -7.89
CA LEU A 669 -23.71 32.98 -6.65
C LEU A 669 -24.54 33.15 -5.36
N ALA A 670 -25.61 33.95 -5.37
CA ALA A 670 -26.45 34.20 -4.21
C ALA A 670 -27.43 33.05 -3.88
N GLY A 671 -27.97 32.37 -4.90
CA GLY A 671 -28.95 31.29 -4.69
C GLY A 671 -28.32 29.98 -4.20
N ILE A 672 -27.22 29.58 -4.84
CA ILE A 672 -26.62 28.24 -4.69
C ILE A 672 -26.11 27.99 -3.25
N GLN A 673 -25.66 29.01 -2.53
CA GLN A 673 -25.20 28.84 -1.15
C GLN A 673 -26.33 28.39 -0.20
N ASN A 674 -27.54 28.91 -0.37
CA ASN A 674 -28.66 28.61 0.53
C ASN A 674 -29.19 27.17 0.33
N GLU A 675 -29.35 26.70 -0.90
CA GLU A 675 -29.78 25.32 -1.16
C GLU A 675 -28.76 24.28 -0.69
N VAL A 676 -27.46 24.52 -0.93
CA VAL A 676 -26.39 23.58 -0.51
C VAL A 676 -26.30 23.49 1.02
N ILE A 677 -26.54 24.58 1.75
CA ILE A 677 -26.65 24.56 3.22
C ILE A 677 -27.90 23.78 3.66
N LEU A 678 -29.05 24.04 3.04
CA LEU A 678 -30.32 23.38 3.38
C LEU A 678 -30.26 21.86 3.15
N LEU A 679 -29.74 21.42 2.00
CA LEU A 679 -29.56 20.00 1.67
C LEU A 679 -28.58 19.30 2.62
N ARG A 680 -27.45 19.95 2.97
CA ARG A 680 -26.50 19.41 3.96
C ARG A 680 -27.15 19.27 5.34
N SER A 681 -28.01 20.21 5.75
CA SER A 681 -28.75 20.11 7.02
C SER A 681 -29.73 18.91 7.04
N LYS A 682 -30.43 18.64 5.94
CA LYS A 682 -31.33 17.48 5.81
C LYS A 682 -30.55 16.16 5.85
N ALA A 683 -29.44 16.07 5.11
CA ALA A 683 -28.56 14.92 5.12
C ALA A 683 -27.99 14.62 6.53
N LEU A 684 -27.60 15.65 7.28
CA LEU A 684 -27.12 15.47 8.66
C LEU A 684 -28.23 14.95 9.61
N ARG A 685 -29.46 15.47 9.48
CA ARG A 685 -30.61 15.02 10.28
C ARG A 685 -30.99 13.57 10.00
N ILE A 686 -31.02 13.15 8.73
CA ILE A 686 -31.25 11.74 8.35
C ILE A 686 -30.16 10.84 8.93
N ARG A 687 -28.89 11.26 8.89
CA ARG A 687 -27.76 10.50 9.43
C ARG A 687 -27.79 10.35 10.95
N PHE A 688 -28.41 11.29 11.67
CA PHE A 688 -28.66 11.18 13.12
C PHE A 688 -29.92 10.37 13.45
N ALA A 689 -30.95 10.39 12.60
CA ALA A 689 -32.15 9.57 12.77
C ALA A 689 -31.88 8.07 12.60
N LEU A 690 -30.87 7.69 11.80
CA LEU A 690 -30.39 6.31 11.61
C LEU A 690 -29.34 5.87 12.65
N LEU A 691 -29.16 6.63 13.75
CA LEU A 691 -28.26 6.33 14.86
C LEU A 691 -28.99 6.37 16.23
N LYS A 692 -30.30 6.15 16.21
CA LYS A 692 -31.14 5.76 17.34
C LYS A 692 -31.87 4.47 17.02
#